data_AF-A0A9E0BCW6-F1
#
_entry.id   AF-A0A9E0BCW6-F1
#
_cell.length_a   1.000
_cell.length_b   1.000
_cell.length_c   1.000
_cell.angle_alpha   90.00
_cell.angle_beta   90.00
_cell.angle_gamma   90.00
#
_symmetry.space_group_name_H-M   'P 1'
#
loop_
_entity.id
_entity.type
_entity.pdbx_description
1 polymer ?
#
loop_
_entity_poly.entity_id
_entity_poly.type
_entity_poly.pdbx_seq_one_letter_code
_entity_poly.pdbx_strand_id
1 'polypeptide(L)'
;MKQLLFKNFAVALVLLLTVNLYSATESEPNDTYETSNVADLGIANTGSAGYTINQDWWEITIPENGNLTINTTPLNSKYLWCYLYDNDGTTLLASTYSSASFNISRNDLQAGTYYIRINCFYSGDSTDYTFTPTFTAPSVDPDNEPNDYYPLANTLGLNDSTTGNVGYYYNLDRDSTDWYEVTTVEDGPLYIYLNPLNGSPTFIYLYDADGTTLLASGYSGTAFSINRQDLAAGTYHILIRMYYSNGYTPYTLKNTSFPVTYENDVESNDVAANAVSISENSTIEGHIGYYTDGARDLDDWYEITTTEDGILNFSLTGSLAQNTYMYIYDTDGTTSLVSDYSTVPFSISRNDLAAGTYYLRVRMYYSDGYNNYSITNTLTPPVEANDSEPNNVVGSAITIAANSTIEGHIGYYTDGARDLDDWYEITTTEDGNLNFSLTGSLAQNTYMYIYDTDGTTSLVSDYSTVPFSISRNDLAAGTYYLRVRMYYSSGYNTYSITNTLTPPAEANDPEPNNVVATASPLETNVTVEGHIGYYNSGIRDQYDYYAITLSSSGDLTLTVDAINNVYIYCRLYSADGVTFLGGSYALGGYTFTKSDLAAGNYIVLVNCYYSSSDYTPYTLTNTYCPDAITIIAEGETTLCEGESVILTTPDHHL
;
A
#
# COMPACT_ATOMS: atom_id res chain seq x y z
N MET A 1 18.18 15.47 -39.55
CA MET A 1 18.71 16.78 -40.01
C MET A 1 20.23 16.69 -39.95
N LYS A 2 20.93 17.09 -41.03
CA LYS A 2 22.37 16.93 -41.27
C LYS A 2 23.25 17.57 -40.16
N GLN A 3 24.34 16.93 -39.75
CA GLN A 3 25.74 17.42 -39.92
C GLN A 3 26.76 16.59 -39.10
N LEU A 4 27.85 16.19 -39.79
CA LEU A 4 29.26 15.96 -39.37
C LEU A 4 29.55 15.22 -38.05
N LEU A 5 30.41 14.19 -38.00
CA LEU A 5 31.83 14.25 -38.35
C LEU A 5 32.38 12.88 -38.81
N PHE A 6 33.15 12.93 -39.90
CA PHE A 6 34.17 11.95 -40.27
C PHE A 6 35.31 11.96 -39.25
N LYS A 7 35.79 10.78 -38.80
CA LYS A 7 37.18 10.59 -38.36
C LYS A 7 37.65 9.14 -38.59
N ASN A 8 38.41 9.01 -39.68
CA ASN A 8 39.64 8.22 -39.86
C ASN A 8 39.63 6.70 -39.61
N PHE A 9 39.30 5.97 -40.68
CA PHE A 9 40.04 4.76 -41.05
C PHE A 9 41.50 5.15 -41.35
N ALA A 10 42.42 4.92 -40.42
CA ALA A 10 43.85 4.94 -40.71
C ALA A 10 44.25 3.54 -41.18
N VAL A 11 44.20 3.35 -42.51
CA VAL A 11 44.90 2.26 -43.19
C VAL A 11 46.37 2.35 -42.81
N ALA A 12 46.94 1.25 -42.30
CA ALA A 12 48.37 1.08 -42.09
C ALA A 12 49.10 1.27 -43.43
N LEU A 13 49.52 2.49 -43.68
CA LEU A 13 50.42 2.82 -44.78
C LEU A 13 51.82 2.39 -44.32
N VAL A 14 52.23 1.20 -44.73
CA VAL A 14 53.64 0.79 -44.69
C VAL A 14 54.39 1.76 -45.60
N LEU A 15 54.94 2.81 -45.00
CA LEU A 15 55.88 3.70 -45.66
C LEU A 15 57.17 2.88 -45.82
N LEU A 16 57.32 2.20 -46.96
CA LEU A 16 58.63 1.73 -47.43
C LEU A 16 59.48 2.98 -47.74
N LEU A 17 60.01 3.64 -46.71
CA LEU A 17 61.29 4.29 -46.86
C LEU A 17 62.32 3.18 -47.00
N THR A 18 62.98 3.14 -48.14
CA THR A 18 64.30 2.52 -48.25
C THR A 18 65.25 3.31 -47.34
N VAL A 19 65.24 2.99 -46.05
CA VAL A 19 66.29 3.38 -45.11
C VAL A 19 67.51 2.60 -45.58
N ASN A 20 68.53 3.31 -46.06
CA ASN A 20 69.86 2.72 -46.10
C ASN A 20 70.18 2.35 -44.65
N LEU A 21 70.04 1.06 -44.32
CA LEU A 21 70.42 0.47 -43.04
C LEU A 21 71.94 0.58 -42.92
N TYR A 22 72.43 1.75 -42.53
CA TYR A 22 73.80 1.89 -42.05
C TYR A 22 73.86 1.24 -40.67
N SER A 23 74.84 0.36 -40.47
CA SER A 23 75.15 -0.10 -39.13
C SER A 23 75.61 1.08 -38.28
N ALA A 24 75.08 1.24 -37.08
CA ALA A 24 75.62 2.20 -36.12
C ALA A 24 76.93 1.65 -35.56
N THR A 25 78.01 2.40 -35.72
CA THR A 25 79.32 2.03 -35.17
C THR A 25 79.52 2.73 -33.83
N GLU A 26 80.10 2.03 -32.87
CA GLU A 26 80.41 2.57 -31.55
C GLU A 26 81.28 3.84 -31.63
N SER A 27 81.22 4.65 -30.58
CA SER A 27 82.08 5.81 -30.40
C SER A 27 82.62 5.83 -28.98
N GLU A 28 83.95 5.75 -28.85
CA GLU A 28 84.64 5.79 -27.57
C GLU A 28 84.83 7.21 -27.02
N PRO A 29 84.85 7.41 -25.68
CA PRO A 29 84.68 6.39 -24.64
C PRO A 29 83.20 6.07 -24.36
N ASN A 30 82.86 4.78 -24.24
CA ASN A 30 81.52 4.30 -23.85
C ASN A 30 81.55 3.29 -22.68
N ASP A 31 82.63 3.30 -21.88
CA ASP A 31 82.93 2.33 -20.80
C ASP A 31 81.96 2.32 -19.60
N THR A 32 80.99 3.24 -19.56
CA THR A 32 79.99 3.39 -18.50
C THR A 32 78.60 3.66 -19.09
N TYR A 33 77.54 3.34 -18.34
CA TYR A 33 76.17 3.61 -18.82
C TYR A 33 75.91 5.11 -18.98
N GLU A 34 76.56 5.98 -18.19
CA GLU A 34 76.45 7.44 -18.34
C GLU A 34 77.07 7.99 -19.64
N THR A 35 77.93 7.19 -20.29
CA THR A 35 78.63 7.53 -21.54
C THR A 35 78.20 6.65 -22.72
N SER A 36 77.09 5.94 -22.60
CA SER A 36 76.67 4.94 -23.58
C SER A 36 76.46 5.50 -24.98
N ASN A 37 76.64 4.65 -26.00
CA ASN A 37 76.23 4.97 -27.36
C ASN A 37 74.73 4.72 -27.56
N VAL A 38 74.08 5.47 -28.46
CA VAL A 38 72.67 5.24 -28.79
C VAL A 38 72.55 4.07 -29.75
N ALA A 39 71.72 3.09 -29.40
CA ALA A 39 71.27 2.03 -30.31
C ALA A 39 69.85 2.33 -30.80
N ASP A 40 69.60 2.07 -32.08
CA ASP A 40 68.26 2.19 -32.69
C ASP A 40 67.62 0.81 -32.88
N LEU A 41 66.31 0.71 -32.64
CA LEU A 41 65.53 -0.50 -32.86
C LEU A 41 65.58 -0.96 -34.33
N GLY A 42 65.84 -2.25 -34.53
CA GLY A 42 65.93 -2.89 -35.85
C GLY A 42 67.22 -2.58 -36.63
N ILE A 43 68.11 -1.75 -36.08
CA ILE A 43 69.38 -1.39 -36.71
C ILE A 43 70.50 -2.26 -36.16
N ALA A 44 71.40 -2.72 -37.03
CA ALA A 44 72.60 -3.42 -36.59
C ALA A 44 73.60 -2.42 -36.02
N ASN A 45 74.07 -2.67 -34.81
CA ASN A 45 75.11 -1.92 -34.14
C ASN A 45 76.40 -2.75 -34.18
N THR A 46 77.55 -2.11 -34.25
CA THR A 46 78.86 -2.78 -34.33
C THR A 46 79.85 -2.11 -33.39
N GLY A 47 80.66 -2.90 -32.70
CA GLY A 47 81.73 -2.43 -31.83
C GLY A 47 82.81 -3.49 -31.60
N SER A 48 83.77 -3.19 -30.71
CA SER A 48 84.92 -4.03 -30.41
C SER A 48 85.11 -4.17 -28.90
N ALA A 49 84.65 -5.28 -28.35
CA ALA A 49 84.65 -5.45 -26.90
C ALA A 49 85.97 -6.04 -26.38
N GLY A 50 86.38 -5.63 -25.18
CA GLY A 50 87.50 -6.18 -24.41
C GLY A 50 87.09 -6.54 -22.98
N TYR A 51 87.93 -7.27 -22.23
CA TYR A 51 87.68 -7.47 -20.80
C TYR A 51 88.34 -6.36 -19.99
N THR A 52 87.56 -5.62 -19.18
CA THR A 52 87.99 -4.54 -18.27
C THR A 52 88.58 -3.26 -18.88
N ILE A 53 88.93 -3.25 -20.16
CA ILE A 53 89.52 -2.08 -20.85
C ILE A 53 88.68 -1.52 -22.02
N ASN A 54 87.60 -2.20 -22.40
CA ASN A 54 86.61 -1.77 -23.41
C ASN A 54 85.26 -2.46 -23.09
N GLN A 55 84.51 -1.91 -22.14
CA GLN A 55 83.14 -2.37 -21.85
C GLN A 55 82.18 -1.50 -22.63
N ASP A 56 81.51 -2.04 -23.63
CA ASP A 56 80.76 -1.17 -24.50
C ASP A 56 79.34 -1.05 -23.97
N TRP A 57 78.98 0.16 -23.55
CA TRP A 57 77.61 0.48 -23.13
C TRP A 57 76.84 1.14 -24.24
N TRP A 58 75.60 0.70 -24.40
CA TRP A 58 74.64 1.21 -25.34
C TRP A 58 73.33 1.54 -24.62
N GLU A 59 72.67 2.65 -24.96
CA GLU A 59 71.31 2.95 -24.53
C GLU A 59 70.32 2.65 -25.65
N ILE A 60 69.17 2.10 -25.28
CA ILE A 60 68.07 1.79 -26.19
C ILE A 60 66.77 2.29 -25.58
N THR A 61 65.96 3.01 -26.35
CA THR A 61 64.64 3.45 -25.92
C THR A 61 63.58 2.64 -26.63
N ILE A 62 62.67 2.03 -25.86
CA ILE A 62 61.48 1.37 -26.40
C ILE A 62 60.27 2.30 -26.26
N PRO A 63 59.43 2.44 -27.31
CA PRO A 63 58.40 3.48 -27.35
C PRO A 63 57.12 3.15 -26.57
N GLU A 64 56.90 1.86 -26.26
CA GLU A 64 55.72 1.34 -25.59
C GLU A 64 56.10 0.07 -24.82
N ASN A 65 55.15 -0.46 -24.05
CA ASN A 65 55.32 -1.73 -23.33
C ASN A 65 55.61 -2.86 -24.33
N GLY A 66 56.42 -3.86 -23.97
CA GLY A 66 56.62 -5.02 -24.85
C GLY A 66 57.86 -5.87 -24.61
N ASN A 67 58.22 -6.61 -25.65
CA ASN A 67 59.37 -7.51 -25.67
C ASN A 67 60.57 -6.88 -26.41
N LEU A 68 61.67 -6.68 -25.68
CA LEU A 68 62.96 -6.31 -26.25
C LEU A 68 63.85 -7.55 -26.36
N THR A 69 64.29 -7.86 -27.57
CA THR A 69 65.23 -8.95 -27.87
C THR A 69 66.53 -8.39 -28.46
N ILE A 70 67.67 -8.72 -27.88
CA ILE A 70 68.99 -8.28 -28.34
C ILE A 70 69.70 -9.45 -29.01
N ASN A 71 69.82 -9.44 -30.33
CA ASN A 71 70.51 -10.47 -31.09
C ASN A 71 71.97 -10.09 -31.26
N THR A 72 72.90 -10.83 -30.65
CA THR A 72 74.34 -10.49 -30.61
C THR A 72 75.17 -11.57 -31.31
N THR A 73 76.16 -11.16 -32.09
CA THR A 73 77.08 -12.05 -32.82
C THR A 73 78.54 -11.62 -32.63
N PRO A 74 79.37 -12.43 -31.96
CA PRO A 74 80.83 -12.24 -31.95
C PRO A 74 81.43 -12.57 -33.34
N LEU A 75 82.39 -11.77 -33.83
CA LEU A 75 82.93 -11.91 -35.18
C LEU A 75 84.20 -12.78 -35.28
N ASN A 76 84.78 -13.23 -34.16
CA ASN A 76 85.99 -14.08 -34.15
C ASN A 76 85.89 -15.33 -33.25
N SER A 77 84.67 -15.75 -32.92
CA SER A 77 84.36 -16.92 -32.07
C SER A 77 84.89 -16.85 -30.63
N LYS A 78 85.20 -15.65 -30.12
CA LYS A 78 85.44 -15.43 -28.69
C LYS A 78 84.12 -15.33 -27.93
N TYR A 79 84.15 -15.73 -26.66
CA TYR A 79 82.98 -15.65 -25.80
C TYR A 79 82.70 -14.20 -25.43
N LEU A 80 81.49 -13.75 -25.74
CA LEU A 80 81.02 -12.39 -25.50
C LEU A 80 79.81 -12.43 -24.57
N TRP A 81 79.77 -11.55 -23.58
CA TRP A 81 78.58 -11.30 -22.77
C TRP A 81 77.71 -10.21 -23.41
N CYS A 82 76.40 -10.39 -23.30
CA CYS A 82 75.42 -9.32 -23.44
C CYS A 82 74.63 -9.24 -22.14
N TYR A 83 74.54 -8.05 -21.56
CA TYR A 83 73.70 -7.73 -20.41
C TYR A 83 72.66 -6.71 -20.84
N LEU A 84 71.45 -6.82 -20.29
CA LEU A 84 70.40 -5.81 -20.35
C LEU A 84 70.13 -5.32 -18.94
N TYR A 85 70.28 -4.02 -18.74
CA TYR A 85 70.10 -3.30 -17.49
C TYR A 85 68.87 -2.39 -17.59
N ASP A 86 68.24 -2.14 -16.44
CA ASP A 86 67.19 -1.14 -16.27
C ASP A 86 67.72 0.29 -16.47
N ASN A 87 66.82 1.28 -16.43
CA ASN A 87 67.13 2.70 -16.59
C ASN A 87 68.14 3.25 -15.56
N ASP A 88 68.33 2.58 -14.42
CA ASP A 88 69.34 2.95 -13.43
C ASP A 88 70.78 2.54 -13.80
N GLY A 89 70.96 1.82 -14.92
CA GLY A 89 72.25 1.34 -15.40
C GLY A 89 72.91 0.25 -14.55
N THR A 90 72.25 -0.22 -13.48
CA THR A 90 72.84 -1.14 -12.50
C THR A 90 72.00 -2.38 -12.21
N THR A 91 70.67 -2.29 -12.35
CA THR A 91 69.74 -3.39 -12.12
C THR A 91 69.70 -4.32 -13.32
N LEU A 92 70.20 -5.53 -13.15
CA LEU A 92 70.31 -6.51 -14.22
C LEU A 92 68.96 -7.17 -14.52
N LEU A 93 68.48 -7.02 -15.76
CA LEU A 93 67.22 -7.59 -16.23
C LEU A 93 67.40 -8.94 -16.93
N ALA A 94 68.42 -9.05 -17.78
CA ALA A 94 68.80 -10.28 -18.47
C ALA A 94 70.27 -10.31 -18.82
N SER A 95 70.87 -11.50 -18.90
CA SER A 95 72.22 -11.65 -19.42
C SER A 95 72.45 -13.04 -19.98
N THR A 96 73.28 -13.14 -21.01
CA THR A 96 73.82 -14.42 -21.47
C THR A 96 75.15 -14.19 -22.17
N TYR A 97 75.86 -15.28 -22.46
CA TYR A 97 77.10 -15.24 -23.21
C TYR A 97 77.21 -16.43 -24.16
N SER A 98 77.91 -16.22 -25.26
CA SER A 98 78.19 -17.27 -26.24
C SER A 98 79.39 -16.88 -27.09
N SER A 99 80.01 -17.87 -27.74
CA SER A 99 81.01 -17.70 -28.79
C SER A 99 80.42 -17.79 -30.21
N ALA A 100 79.12 -18.08 -30.33
CA ALA A 100 78.33 -18.04 -31.56
C ALA A 100 77.16 -17.07 -31.39
N SER A 101 76.44 -16.72 -32.47
CA SER A 101 75.26 -15.85 -32.40
C SER A 101 74.25 -16.32 -31.34
N PHE A 102 73.75 -15.36 -30.55
CA PHE A 102 72.88 -15.60 -29.42
C PHE A 102 71.90 -14.44 -29.23
N ASN A 103 70.92 -14.60 -28.36
CA ASN A 103 70.05 -13.50 -27.95
C ASN A 103 69.73 -13.53 -26.46
N ILE A 104 69.38 -12.37 -25.94
CA ILE A 104 68.65 -12.20 -24.67
C ILE A 104 67.31 -11.55 -24.99
N SER A 105 66.27 -11.87 -24.23
CA SER A 105 64.96 -11.22 -24.34
C SER A 105 64.36 -10.91 -22.98
N ARG A 106 63.57 -9.84 -22.91
CA ARG A 106 62.71 -9.48 -21.78
C ARG A 106 61.36 -9.05 -22.33
N ASN A 107 60.31 -9.73 -21.90
CA ASN A 107 58.96 -9.63 -22.49
C ASN A 107 58.01 -8.68 -21.72
N ASP A 108 58.49 -8.14 -20.60
CA ASP A 108 57.72 -7.43 -19.59
C ASP A 108 58.24 -6.00 -19.37
N LEU A 109 58.80 -5.35 -20.39
CA LEU A 109 59.40 -4.02 -20.25
C LEU A 109 58.36 -2.92 -20.53
N GLN A 110 58.28 -1.90 -19.68
CA GLN A 110 57.47 -0.70 -19.93
C GLN A 110 58.18 0.23 -20.94
N ALA A 111 57.45 1.16 -21.55
CA ALA A 111 58.05 2.23 -22.35
C ALA A 111 59.16 2.96 -21.56
N GLY A 112 60.35 3.09 -22.14
CA GLY A 112 61.48 3.67 -21.41
C GLY A 112 62.85 3.41 -22.02
N THR A 113 63.88 3.92 -21.35
CA THR A 113 65.28 3.76 -21.74
C THR A 113 65.94 2.65 -20.91
N TYR A 114 66.67 1.77 -21.60
CA TYR A 114 67.38 0.63 -21.03
C TYR A 114 68.84 0.64 -21.50
N TYR A 115 69.71 -0.04 -20.76
CA TYR A 115 71.14 -0.10 -21.08
C TYR A 115 71.60 -1.51 -21.46
N ILE A 116 72.35 -1.63 -22.54
CA ILE A 116 72.97 -2.86 -23.00
C ILE A 116 74.47 -2.75 -22.72
N ARG A 117 75.04 -3.73 -22.01
CA ARG A 117 76.49 -3.83 -21.83
C ARG A 117 77.04 -5.03 -22.57
N ILE A 118 78.12 -4.82 -23.33
CA ILE A 118 78.81 -5.86 -24.07
C ILE A 118 80.28 -5.90 -23.65
N ASN A 119 80.79 -7.08 -23.28
CA ASN A 119 82.20 -7.27 -22.95
C ASN A 119 82.66 -8.71 -23.21
N CYS A 120 83.94 -8.91 -23.48
CA CYS A 120 84.51 -10.26 -23.57
C CYS A 120 84.34 -11.02 -22.25
N PHE A 121 84.17 -12.33 -22.31
CA PHE A 121 84.11 -13.19 -21.12
C PHE A 121 85.47 -13.29 -20.42
N TYR A 122 86.55 -13.43 -21.20
CA TYR A 122 87.90 -13.61 -20.67
C TYR A 122 88.72 -12.31 -20.74
N SER A 123 89.23 -11.88 -19.60
CA SER A 123 90.65 -11.56 -19.41
C SER A 123 91.37 -10.70 -20.47
N GLY A 124 91.89 -11.40 -21.47
CA GLY A 124 92.73 -10.88 -22.53
C GLY A 124 92.16 -11.13 -23.92
N ASP A 125 90.88 -11.46 -24.01
CA ASP A 125 90.19 -11.57 -25.29
C ASP A 125 89.70 -10.19 -25.75
N SER A 126 89.71 -9.99 -27.07
CA SER A 126 89.06 -8.89 -27.76
C SER A 126 88.32 -9.48 -28.97
N THR A 127 87.11 -8.98 -29.21
CA THR A 127 86.32 -9.35 -30.39
C THR A 127 85.48 -8.20 -30.86
N ASP A 128 85.49 -8.00 -32.18
CA ASP A 128 84.44 -7.24 -32.82
C ASP A 128 83.12 -7.99 -32.70
N TYR A 129 82.03 -7.28 -32.59
CA TYR A 129 80.68 -7.83 -32.55
C TYR A 129 79.73 -7.03 -33.40
N THR A 130 78.60 -7.64 -33.69
CA THR A 130 77.40 -6.92 -34.08
C THR A 130 76.25 -7.31 -33.15
N PHE A 131 75.37 -6.37 -32.84
CA PHE A 131 74.09 -6.68 -32.23
C PHE A 131 72.94 -5.92 -32.88
N THR A 132 71.75 -6.49 -32.83
CA THR A 132 70.52 -5.85 -33.34
C THR A 132 69.43 -5.97 -32.27
N PRO A 133 69.02 -4.84 -31.65
CA PRO A 133 67.86 -4.81 -30.79
C PRO A 133 66.59 -4.88 -31.65
N THR A 134 65.68 -5.79 -31.35
CA THR A 134 64.37 -5.90 -31.99
C THR A 134 63.29 -5.81 -30.93
N PHE A 135 62.21 -5.10 -31.23
CA PHE A 135 61.12 -4.86 -30.29
C PHE A 135 59.78 -5.35 -30.85
N THR A 136 58.97 -5.96 -29.99
CA THR A 136 57.61 -6.41 -30.31
C THR A 136 56.65 -5.90 -29.23
N ALA A 137 55.75 -5.01 -29.61
CA ALA A 137 54.68 -4.52 -28.75
C ALA A 137 53.58 -5.58 -28.51
N PRO A 138 52.80 -5.46 -27.43
CA PRO A 138 51.57 -6.20 -27.22
C PRO A 138 50.57 -5.97 -28.35
N SER A 139 49.62 -6.89 -28.48
CA SER A 139 48.56 -6.80 -29.48
C SER A 139 47.48 -5.77 -29.16
N VAL A 140 47.60 -5.05 -28.04
CA VAL A 140 46.63 -4.07 -27.53
C VAL A 140 47.34 -2.90 -26.89
N ASP A 141 46.71 -1.74 -26.94
CA ASP A 141 47.22 -0.50 -26.33
C ASP A 141 47.22 -0.61 -24.80
N PRO A 142 48.19 0.03 -24.11
CA PRO A 142 48.19 0.11 -22.66
C PRO A 142 47.05 1.00 -22.15
N ASP A 143 46.67 0.77 -20.91
CA ASP A 143 45.77 1.63 -20.15
C ASP A 143 46.49 2.91 -19.66
N ASN A 144 45.72 3.84 -19.10
CA ASN A 144 46.26 5.13 -18.67
C ASN A 144 46.84 5.04 -17.26
N GLU A 145 48.13 5.28 -17.12
CA GLU A 145 48.82 5.27 -15.82
C GLU A 145 49.03 6.68 -15.24
N PRO A 146 49.07 6.85 -13.90
CA PRO A 146 48.97 5.80 -12.87
C PRO A 146 47.52 5.47 -12.49
N ASN A 147 47.22 4.17 -12.32
CA ASN A 147 45.92 3.71 -11.82
C ASN A 147 46.01 2.57 -10.76
N ASP A 148 47.13 2.47 -10.05
CA ASP A 148 47.44 1.36 -9.13
C ASP A 148 46.54 1.19 -7.88
N TYR A 149 45.59 2.09 -7.64
CA TYR A 149 44.66 2.02 -6.49
C TYR A 149 43.34 2.72 -6.81
N TYR A 150 42.26 2.29 -6.14
CA TYR A 150 40.88 2.66 -6.50
C TYR A 150 40.57 4.16 -6.67
N PRO A 151 41.13 5.12 -5.89
CA PRO A 151 40.92 6.55 -6.09
C PRO A 151 41.57 7.12 -7.37
N LEU A 152 42.45 6.35 -8.02
CA LEU A 152 43.04 6.67 -9.33
C LEU A 152 42.49 5.78 -10.45
N ALA A 153 41.40 5.06 -10.19
CA ALA A 153 40.84 4.14 -11.16
C ALA A 153 40.49 4.84 -12.48
N ASN A 154 40.80 4.19 -13.58
CA ASN A 154 40.40 4.64 -14.90
C ASN A 154 38.89 4.49 -15.10
N THR A 155 38.22 5.53 -15.57
CA THR A 155 36.79 5.44 -15.88
C THR A 155 36.55 4.52 -17.07
N LEU A 156 35.78 3.46 -16.87
CA LEU A 156 35.25 2.58 -17.91
C LEU A 156 33.74 2.78 -18.03
N GLY A 157 33.28 3.30 -19.18
CA GLY A 157 31.86 3.53 -19.42
C GLY A 157 31.01 2.27 -19.26
N LEU A 158 29.77 2.42 -18.78
CA LEU A 158 28.84 1.29 -18.69
C LEU A 158 28.57 0.71 -20.08
N ASN A 159 28.60 -0.62 -20.19
CA ASN A 159 28.48 -1.37 -21.45
C ASN A 159 29.63 -1.15 -22.45
N ASP A 160 30.77 -0.63 -21.98
CA ASP A 160 31.96 -0.36 -22.80
C ASP A 160 33.06 -1.41 -22.62
N SER A 161 34.10 -1.31 -23.44
CA SER A 161 35.30 -2.13 -23.38
C SER A 161 36.57 -1.30 -23.51
N THR A 162 37.62 -1.75 -22.85
CA THR A 162 38.96 -1.17 -22.91
C THR A 162 40.01 -2.27 -23.05
N THR A 163 41.25 -1.85 -23.31
CA THR A 163 42.43 -2.70 -23.22
C THR A 163 43.36 -2.17 -22.13
N GLY A 164 44.31 -2.99 -21.72
CA GLY A 164 45.31 -2.60 -20.73
C GLY A 164 46.44 -3.62 -20.62
N ASN A 165 47.46 -3.27 -19.86
CA ASN A 165 48.76 -3.94 -19.81
C ASN A 165 49.24 -4.00 -18.36
N VAL A 166 48.82 -5.00 -17.59
CA VAL A 166 49.30 -5.18 -16.20
C VAL A 166 50.63 -5.93 -16.16
N GLY A 167 51.52 -5.56 -15.25
CA GLY A 167 52.71 -6.36 -14.91
C GLY A 167 53.99 -5.93 -15.60
N TYR A 168 54.01 -4.77 -16.28
CA TYR A 168 55.20 -4.29 -16.99
C TYR A 168 56.17 -3.59 -16.03
N TYR A 169 57.47 -3.70 -16.29
CA TYR A 169 58.55 -3.31 -15.40
C TYR A 169 59.40 -2.20 -15.99
N TYR A 170 59.66 -1.18 -15.19
CA TYR A 170 60.60 -0.11 -15.52
C TYR A 170 61.03 0.64 -14.26
N ASN A 171 62.32 0.99 -14.21
CA ASN A 171 62.89 1.87 -13.19
C ASN A 171 62.58 1.41 -11.76
N LEU A 172 62.92 0.15 -11.46
CA LEU A 172 62.70 -0.52 -10.18
C LEU A 172 61.24 -0.74 -9.77
N ASP A 173 60.29 -0.38 -10.62
CA ASP A 173 58.87 -0.51 -10.35
C ASP A 173 58.19 -1.47 -11.32
N ARG A 174 57.11 -2.10 -10.84
CA ARG A 174 56.24 -2.94 -11.65
C ARG A 174 54.82 -2.46 -11.45
N ASP A 175 54.22 -1.96 -12.51
CA ASP A 175 52.77 -1.84 -12.57
C ASP A 175 52.22 -3.26 -12.31
N SER A 176 51.51 -3.45 -11.20
CA SER A 176 51.11 -4.78 -10.74
C SER A 176 49.60 -4.95 -10.60
N THR A 177 48.87 -3.85 -10.80
CA THR A 177 47.45 -3.74 -10.53
C THR A 177 46.87 -2.60 -11.32
N ASP A 178 45.78 -2.89 -12.04
CA ASP A 178 45.09 -1.87 -12.83
C ASP A 178 43.69 -1.69 -12.25
N TRP A 179 43.32 -0.47 -11.89
CA TRP A 179 41.99 -0.15 -11.37
C TRP A 179 41.14 0.57 -12.41
N TYR A 180 39.88 0.14 -12.48
CA TYR A 180 38.84 0.80 -13.26
C TYR A 180 37.61 1.09 -12.39
N GLU A 181 36.89 2.15 -12.71
CA GLU A 181 35.58 2.46 -12.12
C GLU A 181 34.49 2.35 -13.18
N VAL A 182 33.32 1.86 -12.80
CA VAL A 182 32.12 1.80 -13.65
C VAL A 182 30.91 2.27 -12.86
N THR A 183 30.07 3.11 -13.45
CA THR A 183 28.83 3.59 -12.82
C THR A 183 27.62 2.98 -13.52
N THR A 184 26.81 2.22 -12.77
CA THR A 184 25.49 1.77 -13.19
C THR A 184 24.46 2.87 -12.91
N VAL A 185 23.47 3.03 -13.80
CA VAL A 185 22.42 4.06 -13.68
C VAL A 185 21.08 3.50 -13.23
N GLU A 186 20.95 2.17 -13.25
CA GLU A 186 19.78 1.41 -12.85
C GLU A 186 20.27 0.20 -12.06
N ASP A 187 19.39 -0.33 -11.20
CA ASP A 187 19.64 -1.56 -10.47
C ASP A 187 19.63 -2.75 -11.42
N GLY A 188 20.46 -3.74 -11.12
CA GLY A 188 20.49 -4.96 -11.90
C GLY A 188 21.82 -5.69 -11.87
N PRO A 189 21.99 -6.66 -12.79
CA PRO A 189 23.21 -7.41 -12.88
C PRO A 189 24.33 -6.60 -13.54
N LEU A 190 25.55 -6.74 -13.02
CA LEU A 190 26.78 -6.25 -13.64
C LEU A 190 27.70 -7.44 -13.94
N TYR A 191 28.03 -7.61 -15.22
CA TYR A 191 28.95 -8.62 -15.73
C TYR A 191 30.27 -7.94 -16.10
N ILE A 192 31.38 -8.48 -15.59
CA ILE A 192 32.72 -8.04 -15.96
C ILE A 192 33.42 -9.19 -16.68
N TYR A 193 33.82 -8.94 -17.93
CA TYR A 193 34.52 -9.88 -18.80
C TYR A 193 35.99 -9.48 -18.94
N LEU A 194 36.89 -10.41 -18.68
CA LEU A 194 38.33 -10.24 -18.84
C LEU A 194 38.88 -11.30 -19.79
N ASN A 195 39.71 -10.90 -20.74
CA ASN A 195 40.44 -11.80 -21.63
C ASN A 195 41.94 -11.52 -21.58
N PRO A 196 42.70 -12.31 -20.79
CA PRO A 196 44.15 -12.33 -20.84
C PRO A 196 44.65 -12.82 -22.20
N LEU A 197 45.57 -12.08 -22.84
CA LEU A 197 45.97 -12.32 -24.24
C LEU A 197 47.24 -13.16 -24.40
N ASN A 198 47.97 -13.43 -23.31
CA ASN A 198 49.23 -14.18 -23.35
C ASN A 198 49.16 -15.53 -22.60
N GLY A 199 47.97 -15.97 -22.18
CA GLY A 199 47.80 -17.24 -21.45
C GLY A 199 48.16 -17.17 -19.96
N SER A 200 48.68 -16.03 -19.47
CA SER A 200 49.02 -15.87 -18.06
C SER A 200 47.75 -15.75 -17.23
N PRO A 201 47.64 -16.50 -16.10
CA PRO A 201 46.53 -16.30 -15.19
C PRO A 201 46.50 -14.88 -14.63
N THR A 202 45.33 -14.24 -14.71
CA THR A 202 45.11 -12.87 -14.23
C THR A 202 43.85 -12.85 -13.38
N PHE A 203 43.93 -12.22 -12.21
CA PHE A 203 42.79 -12.01 -11.34
C PHE A 203 41.96 -10.82 -11.80
N ILE A 204 40.65 -10.92 -11.57
CA ILE A 204 39.74 -9.79 -11.58
C ILE A 204 38.90 -9.81 -10.30
N TYR A 205 38.72 -8.64 -9.71
CA TYR A 205 37.89 -8.40 -8.55
C TYR A 205 36.92 -7.27 -8.86
N LEU A 206 35.66 -7.44 -8.45
CA LEU A 206 34.66 -6.37 -8.41
C LEU A 206 34.49 -5.97 -6.95
N TYR A 207 34.70 -4.69 -6.66
CA TYR A 207 34.55 -4.08 -5.35
C TYR A 207 33.39 -3.08 -5.35
N ASP A 208 32.86 -2.84 -4.17
CA ASP A 208 31.84 -1.82 -3.90
C ASP A 208 32.38 -0.39 -4.12
N ALA A 209 31.51 0.60 -3.91
CA ALA A 209 31.84 2.02 -3.94
C ALA A 209 32.99 2.41 -3.00
N ASP A 210 33.16 1.68 -1.90
CA ASP A 210 34.25 1.88 -0.93
C ASP A 210 35.65 1.46 -1.44
N GLY A 211 35.71 0.74 -2.57
CA GLY A 211 36.95 0.21 -3.14
C GLY A 211 37.59 -0.95 -2.37
N THR A 212 36.92 -1.47 -1.32
CA THR A 212 37.48 -2.51 -0.42
C THR A 212 36.56 -3.70 -0.18
N THR A 213 35.24 -3.52 -0.25
CA THR A 213 34.27 -4.58 -0.04
C THR A 213 34.13 -5.45 -1.29
N LEU A 214 34.58 -6.70 -1.19
CA LEU A 214 34.63 -7.62 -2.33
C LEU A 214 33.23 -8.13 -2.70
N LEU A 215 32.81 -7.89 -3.94
CA LEU A 215 31.50 -8.26 -4.47
C LEU A 215 31.54 -9.54 -5.31
N ALA A 216 32.56 -9.69 -6.14
CA ALA A 216 32.80 -10.88 -6.96
C ALA A 216 34.28 -10.98 -7.34
N SER A 217 34.79 -12.19 -7.59
CA SER A 217 36.16 -12.36 -8.07
C SER A 217 36.34 -13.63 -8.89
N GLY A 218 37.41 -13.68 -9.67
CA GLY A 218 37.80 -14.84 -10.45
C GLY A 218 39.19 -14.67 -11.05
N TYR A 219 39.72 -15.75 -11.63
CA TYR A 219 40.95 -15.71 -12.40
C TYR A 219 40.95 -16.77 -13.48
N SER A 220 41.64 -16.50 -14.58
CA SER A 220 41.86 -17.44 -15.67
C SER A 220 43.05 -16.98 -16.51
N GLY A 221 43.63 -17.88 -17.31
CA GLY A 221 44.58 -17.53 -18.38
C GLY A 221 43.92 -17.32 -19.75
N THR A 222 42.60 -17.46 -19.83
CA THR A 222 41.77 -17.24 -21.03
C THR A 222 40.54 -16.44 -20.67
N ALA A 223 39.87 -15.85 -21.67
CA ALA A 223 38.54 -15.22 -21.56
C ALA A 223 37.59 -15.84 -20.51
N PHE A 224 37.07 -15.02 -19.60
CA PHE A 224 36.10 -15.40 -18.57
C PHE A 224 35.30 -14.19 -18.08
N SER A 225 34.25 -14.44 -17.29
CA SER A 225 33.45 -13.38 -16.65
C SER A 225 33.21 -13.64 -15.16
N ILE A 226 33.16 -12.56 -14.40
CA ILE A 226 32.55 -12.50 -13.08
C ILE A 226 31.25 -11.68 -13.18
N ASN A 227 30.35 -11.85 -12.23
CA ASN A 227 29.13 -11.04 -12.19
C ASN A 227 28.60 -10.94 -10.77
N ARG A 228 27.75 -9.93 -10.56
CA ARG A 228 26.86 -9.82 -9.42
C ARG A 228 25.47 -9.40 -9.91
N GLN A 229 24.42 -10.00 -9.38
CA GLN A 229 23.06 -9.93 -9.97
C GLN A 229 22.18 -8.84 -9.37
N ASP A 230 22.55 -8.36 -8.19
CA ASP A 230 21.71 -7.64 -7.24
C ASP A 230 22.33 -6.29 -6.85
N LEU A 231 22.96 -5.60 -7.79
CA LEU A 231 23.59 -4.30 -7.54
C LEU A 231 22.59 -3.18 -7.72
N ALA A 232 22.52 -2.25 -6.78
CA ALA A 232 21.78 -1.01 -6.99
C ALA A 232 22.54 -0.09 -7.96
N ALA A 233 21.88 0.93 -8.49
CA ALA A 233 22.53 2.01 -9.23
C ALA A 233 23.64 2.64 -8.39
N GLY A 234 24.87 2.67 -8.93
CA GLY A 234 26.02 3.15 -8.16
C GLY A 234 27.35 2.99 -8.88
N THR A 235 28.42 3.44 -8.24
CA THR A 235 29.79 3.31 -8.74
C THR A 235 30.46 2.10 -8.12
N TYR A 236 31.07 1.27 -8.95
CA TYR A 236 31.78 0.04 -8.58
C TYR A 236 33.20 0.05 -9.13
N HIS A 237 34.11 -0.62 -8.43
CA HIS A 237 35.52 -0.66 -8.80
C HIS A 237 35.93 -2.05 -9.29
N ILE A 238 36.70 -2.11 -10.36
CA ILE A 238 37.24 -3.33 -10.95
C ILE A 238 38.76 -3.28 -10.75
N LEU A 239 39.30 -4.30 -10.09
CA LEU A 239 40.76 -4.49 -9.98
C LEU A 239 41.18 -5.64 -10.88
N ILE A 240 42.12 -5.37 -11.79
CA ILE A 240 42.86 -6.39 -12.52
C ILE A 240 44.22 -6.55 -11.83
N ARG A 241 44.60 -7.80 -11.54
CA ARG A 241 45.86 -8.06 -10.85
C ARG A 241 46.54 -9.29 -11.40
N MET A 242 47.86 -9.20 -11.52
CA MET A 242 48.73 -10.33 -11.82
C MET A 242 48.58 -11.49 -10.83
N TYR A 243 48.49 -12.73 -11.33
CA TYR A 243 48.54 -13.91 -10.46
C TYR A 243 49.95 -14.16 -9.89
N TYR A 244 50.97 -14.02 -10.74
CA TYR A 244 52.38 -14.18 -10.36
C TYR A 244 53.06 -12.81 -10.27
N SER A 245 53.88 -12.60 -9.24
CA SER A 245 54.56 -11.32 -8.97
C SER A 245 55.62 -10.92 -10.00
N ASN A 246 55.95 -11.80 -10.95
CA ASN A 246 56.99 -11.60 -11.96
C ASN A 246 56.49 -11.89 -13.38
N GLY A 247 55.17 -11.90 -13.59
CA GLY A 247 54.57 -12.04 -14.91
C GLY A 247 54.30 -10.69 -15.56
N TYR A 248 53.61 -10.73 -16.71
CA TYR A 248 52.93 -9.60 -17.33
C TYR A 248 51.68 -10.11 -18.06
N THR A 249 50.68 -9.28 -18.32
CA THR A 249 49.48 -9.70 -19.03
C THR A 249 48.85 -8.53 -19.80
N PRO A 250 48.97 -8.48 -21.14
CA PRO A 250 48.07 -7.67 -21.93
C PRO A 250 46.66 -8.27 -21.92
N TYR A 251 45.62 -7.46 -21.81
CA TYR A 251 44.24 -7.92 -21.70
C TYR A 251 43.24 -7.03 -22.45
N THR A 252 42.05 -7.58 -22.67
CA THR A 252 40.84 -6.79 -22.95
C THR A 252 39.85 -6.91 -21.80
N LEU A 253 39.29 -5.80 -21.36
CA LEU A 253 38.27 -5.71 -20.30
C LEU A 253 36.97 -5.19 -20.90
N LYS A 254 35.83 -5.76 -20.50
CA LYS A 254 34.50 -5.28 -20.89
C LYS A 254 33.56 -5.39 -19.71
N ASN A 255 32.68 -4.40 -19.53
CA ASN A 255 31.54 -4.55 -18.62
C ASN A 255 30.22 -4.60 -19.40
N THR A 256 29.19 -5.20 -18.81
CA THR A 256 27.83 -5.22 -19.37
C THR A 256 26.82 -5.28 -18.25
N SER A 257 25.75 -4.50 -18.37
CA SER A 257 24.58 -4.53 -17.50
C SER A 257 23.31 -4.65 -18.34
N PHE A 258 22.26 -5.23 -17.77
CA PHE A 258 20.99 -5.45 -18.43
C PHE A 258 19.86 -4.87 -17.57
N PRO A 259 18.86 -4.21 -18.18
CA PRO A 259 17.71 -3.72 -17.44
C PRO A 259 16.93 -4.89 -16.83
N VAL A 260 16.36 -4.65 -15.66
CA VAL A 260 15.42 -5.58 -15.01
C VAL A 260 13.99 -5.32 -15.50
N THR A 261 13.03 -6.13 -15.04
CA THR A 261 11.69 -6.19 -15.67
C THR A 261 10.78 -5.01 -15.28
N TYR A 262 10.86 -4.60 -14.02
CA TYR A 262 10.04 -3.52 -13.46
C TYR A 262 10.93 -2.31 -13.20
N GLU A 263 10.32 -1.13 -13.14
CA GLU A 263 11.02 0.09 -12.75
C GLU A 263 11.33 0.11 -11.25
N ASN A 264 12.37 0.84 -10.89
CA ASN A 264 12.69 1.09 -9.48
C ASN A 264 11.69 2.09 -8.87
N ASP A 265 11.39 1.92 -7.59
CA ASP A 265 10.64 2.87 -6.80
C ASP A 265 11.52 4.03 -6.30
N VAL A 266 10.90 4.98 -5.60
CA VAL A 266 11.58 6.18 -5.12
C VAL A 266 12.17 5.93 -3.74
N GLU A 267 13.48 5.97 -3.67
CA GLU A 267 14.25 5.76 -2.44
C GLU A 267 14.69 7.07 -1.77
N SER A 268 14.84 7.14 -0.44
CA SER A 268 14.65 6.06 0.55
C SER A 268 13.21 6.02 1.08
N ASN A 269 12.61 4.84 1.09
CA ASN A 269 11.27 4.60 1.65
C ASN A 269 11.21 3.46 2.69
N ASP A 270 12.33 3.17 3.37
CA ASP A 270 12.53 2.05 4.30
C ASP A 270 11.71 2.08 5.60
N VAL A 271 10.97 3.16 5.84
CA VAL A 271 10.16 3.37 7.05
C VAL A 271 8.83 4.04 6.71
N ALA A 272 7.79 3.77 7.50
CA ALA A 272 6.45 4.35 7.34
C ALA A 272 6.45 5.89 7.21
N ALA A 273 7.35 6.57 7.94
CA ALA A 273 7.45 8.03 7.90
C ALA A 273 7.94 8.60 6.55
N ASN A 274 8.55 7.77 5.71
CA ASN A 274 9.03 8.10 4.37
C ASN A 274 8.20 7.38 3.28
N ALA A 275 7.05 6.82 3.64
CA ALA A 275 6.26 6.02 2.71
C ALA A 275 5.88 6.81 1.45
N VAL A 276 5.96 6.15 0.30
CA VAL A 276 5.58 6.76 -0.98
C VAL A 276 4.07 6.71 -1.15
N SER A 277 3.44 7.86 -1.41
CA SER A 277 1.99 7.92 -1.63
C SER A 277 1.59 7.25 -2.94
N ILE A 278 0.60 6.36 -2.87
CA ILE A 278 0.03 5.64 -4.01
C ILE A 278 -1.46 5.89 -4.14
N SER A 279 -1.98 5.82 -5.36
CA SER A 279 -3.40 6.00 -5.64
C SER A 279 -4.17 4.70 -5.48
N GLU A 280 -5.45 4.79 -5.17
CA GLU A 280 -6.36 3.63 -5.23
C GLU A 280 -6.47 3.07 -6.65
N ASN A 281 -6.67 1.76 -6.75
CA ASN A 281 -6.90 1.05 -8.00
C ASN A 281 -5.76 1.25 -9.03
N SER A 282 -4.53 1.40 -8.53
CA SER A 282 -3.34 1.60 -9.36
C SER A 282 -2.39 0.42 -9.27
N THR A 283 -1.40 0.43 -10.16
CA THR A 283 -0.23 -0.45 -10.11
C THR A 283 1.00 0.39 -9.82
N ILE A 284 1.84 -0.10 -8.92
CA ILE A 284 3.18 0.42 -8.64
C ILE A 284 4.22 -0.64 -8.96
N GLU A 285 5.44 -0.20 -9.20
CA GLU A 285 6.60 -1.04 -9.46
C GLU A 285 7.70 -0.65 -8.46
N GLY A 286 8.58 -1.58 -8.14
CA GLY A 286 9.67 -1.33 -7.23
C GLY A 286 10.70 -2.44 -7.18
N HIS A 287 11.83 -2.14 -6.56
CA HIS A 287 12.95 -3.03 -6.36
C HIS A 287 13.21 -3.18 -4.88
N ILE A 288 13.50 -4.41 -4.43
CA ILE A 288 13.81 -4.66 -3.03
C ILE A 288 15.02 -5.57 -2.91
N GLY A 289 15.89 -5.33 -1.94
CA GLY A 289 17.05 -6.21 -1.67
C GLY A 289 18.30 -5.88 -2.47
N TYR A 290 18.30 -4.83 -3.32
CA TYR A 290 19.48 -4.47 -4.09
C TYR A 290 20.58 -3.87 -3.21
N TYR A 291 21.83 -4.19 -3.52
CA TYR A 291 22.99 -3.89 -2.70
C TYR A 291 23.80 -2.72 -3.25
N THR A 292 24.18 -1.79 -2.37
CA THR A 292 25.21 -0.77 -2.63
C THR A 292 25.76 -0.21 -1.32
N ASP A 293 27.02 0.22 -1.31
CA ASP A 293 27.68 0.91 -0.19
C ASP A 293 27.49 0.20 1.17
N GLY A 294 27.72 -1.11 1.19
CA GLY A 294 27.62 -1.92 2.41
C GLY A 294 26.19 -2.21 2.91
N ALA A 295 25.15 -1.71 2.25
CA ALA A 295 23.76 -1.88 2.65
C ALA A 295 22.92 -2.57 1.56
N ARG A 296 21.76 -3.09 1.98
CA ARG A 296 20.67 -3.47 1.09
C ARG A 296 19.45 -2.68 1.52
N ASP A 297 18.72 -2.16 0.56
CA ASP A 297 17.32 -1.86 0.79
C ASP A 297 16.60 -3.20 1.07
N LEU A 298 15.79 -3.29 2.12
CA LEU A 298 15.12 -4.54 2.52
C LEU A 298 13.63 -4.33 2.79
N ASP A 299 13.14 -3.09 2.67
CA ASP A 299 11.86 -2.67 3.17
C ASP A 299 11.36 -1.52 2.30
N ASP A 300 10.19 -1.68 1.68
CA ASP A 300 9.59 -0.59 0.92
C ASP A 300 8.25 -0.21 1.54
N TRP A 301 8.07 1.06 1.86
CA TRP A 301 6.83 1.56 2.44
C TRP A 301 6.06 2.43 1.46
N TYR A 302 4.76 2.14 1.37
CA TYR A 302 3.79 2.89 0.61
C TYR A 302 2.63 3.32 1.50
N GLU A 303 2.08 4.50 1.26
CA GLU A 303 0.86 4.98 1.93
C GLU A 303 -0.28 5.10 0.91
N ILE A 304 -1.49 4.67 1.29
CA ILE A 304 -2.69 4.76 0.47
C ILE A 304 -3.81 5.39 1.29
N THR A 305 -4.48 6.39 0.72
CA THR A 305 -5.69 6.97 1.33
C THR A 305 -6.92 6.43 0.63
N THR A 306 -7.77 5.73 1.37
CA THR A 306 -9.04 5.24 0.87
C THR A 306 -10.13 6.29 1.03
N THR A 307 -10.96 6.50 0.01
CA THR A 307 -12.04 7.51 0.06
C THR A 307 -13.35 6.96 0.61
N GLU A 308 -13.49 5.64 0.63
CA GLU A 308 -14.69 4.93 1.07
C GLU A 308 -14.28 3.71 1.88
N ASP A 309 -15.20 3.22 2.70
CA ASP A 309 -15.07 1.94 3.38
C ASP A 309 -14.97 0.80 2.35
N GLY A 310 -14.30 -0.29 2.70
CA GLY A 310 -14.36 -1.49 1.87
C GLY A 310 -13.23 -2.48 2.06
N ILE A 311 -13.06 -3.28 1.01
CA ILE A 311 -12.04 -4.31 0.92
C ILE A 311 -10.82 -3.75 0.21
N LEU A 312 -9.72 -3.57 0.95
CA LEU A 312 -8.43 -3.19 0.41
C LEU A 312 -7.60 -4.45 0.13
N ASN A 313 -7.24 -4.67 -1.14
CA ASN A 313 -6.43 -5.80 -1.59
C ASN A 313 -5.15 -5.31 -2.27
N PHE A 314 -4.03 -5.97 -1.98
CA PHE A 314 -2.77 -5.83 -2.71
C PHE A 314 -2.38 -7.16 -3.36
N SER A 315 -2.03 -7.11 -4.64
CA SER A 315 -1.59 -8.25 -5.42
C SER A 315 -0.19 -8.01 -5.96
N LEU A 316 0.76 -8.83 -5.52
CA LEU A 316 2.17 -8.74 -5.89
C LEU A 316 2.52 -9.74 -6.99
N THR A 317 3.16 -9.22 -8.03
CA THR A 317 3.86 -9.98 -9.09
C THR A 317 5.34 -9.61 -9.10
N GLY A 318 6.21 -10.44 -9.68
CA GLY A 318 7.64 -10.17 -9.73
C GLY A 318 8.33 -11.02 -10.80
N SER A 319 9.59 -10.72 -11.10
CA SER A 319 10.39 -11.51 -12.06
C SER A 319 11.14 -12.67 -11.41
N LEU A 320 11.31 -12.64 -10.09
CA LEU A 320 12.02 -13.66 -9.32
C LEU A 320 11.07 -14.41 -8.39
N ALA A 321 11.25 -15.72 -8.28
CA ALA A 321 10.52 -16.57 -7.34
C ALA A 321 11.12 -16.49 -5.92
N GLN A 322 11.25 -15.26 -5.40
CA GLN A 322 11.79 -14.99 -4.07
C GLN A 322 10.66 -14.76 -3.07
N ASN A 323 10.80 -15.32 -1.86
CA ASN A 323 9.83 -15.09 -0.80
C ASN A 323 9.86 -13.62 -0.40
N THR A 324 8.73 -12.94 -0.55
CA THR A 324 8.56 -11.52 -0.23
C THR A 324 7.38 -11.39 0.72
N TYR A 325 7.51 -10.60 1.79
CA TYR A 325 6.39 -10.28 2.68
C TYR A 325 5.62 -9.08 2.14
N MET A 326 4.31 -9.10 2.33
CA MET A 326 3.48 -7.89 2.33
C MET A 326 2.76 -7.77 3.67
N TYR A 327 2.63 -6.53 4.16
CA TYR A 327 1.86 -6.17 5.34
C TYR A 327 0.93 -5.00 5.01
N ILE A 328 -0.32 -5.05 5.46
CA ILE A 328 -1.17 -3.86 5.57
C ILE A 328 -1.12 -3.40 7.03
N TYR A 329 -0.72 -2.16 7.24
CA TYR A 329 -0.68 -1.49 8.53
C TYR A 329 -1.83 -0.47 8.66
N ASP A 330 -2.26 -0.24 9.89
CA ASP A 330 -3.24 0.78 10.26
C ASP A 330 -2.71 2.21 10.02
N THR A 331 -3.56 3.20 10.26
CA THR A 331 -3.28 4.63 10.11
C THR A 331 -2.10 5.14 10.95
N ASP A 332 -1.72 4.40 11.99
CA ASP A 332 -0.56 4.70 12.84
C ASP A 332 0.80 4.28 12.22
N GLY A 333 0.80 3.53 11.11
CA GLY A 333 2.00 3.00 10.46
C GLY A 333 2.75 1.92 11.27
N THR A 334 2.17 1.41 12.37
CA THR A 334 2.82 0.46 13.29
C THR A 334 1.98 -0.77 13.63
N THR A 335 0.65 -0.68 13.57
CA THR A 335 -0.27 -1.79 13.86
C THR A 335 -0.53 -2.62 12.60
N SER A 336 0.03 -3.84 12.55
CA SER A 336 -0.17 -4.76 11.41
C SER A 336 -1.59 -5.35 11.42
N LEU A 337 -2.37 -5.08 10.36
CA LEU A 337 -3.76 -5.54 10.19
C LEU A 337 -3.88 -6.87 9.47
N VAL A 338 -2.99 -7.12 8.51
CA VAL A 338 -2.83 -8.38 7.80
C VAL A 338 -1.40 -8.50 7.30
N SER A 339 -0.86 -9.71 7.27
CA SER A 339 0.46 -9.99 6.73
C SER A 339 0.50 -11.39 6.14
N ASP A 340 1.20 -11.55 5.01
CA ASP A 340 1.54 -12.87 4.48
C ASP A 340 2.85 -12.80 3.69
N TYR A 341 3.41 -13.96 3.35
CA TYR A 341 4.55 -14.06 2.45
C TYR A 341 4.42 -15.26 1.53
N SER A 342 4.89 -15.09 0.31
CA SER A 342 5.02 -16.17 -0.65
C SER A 342 6.02 -15.77 -1.73
N THR A 343 6.26 -16.69 -2.65
CA THR A 343 6.79 -16.34 -3.97
C THR A 343 5.69 -15.71 -4.82
N VAL A 344 6.08 -15.02 -5.88
CA VAL A 344 5.16 -14.35 -6.81
C VAL A 344 4.44 -15.36 -7.74
N PRO A 345 3.16 -15.14 -8.10
CA PRO A 345 2.25 -14.09 -7.62
C PRO A 345 1.53 -14.47 -6.31
N PHE A 346 1.21 -13.49 -5.47
CA PHE A 346 0.32 -13.67 -4.31
C PHE A 346 -0.37 -12.36 -3.91
N SER A 347 -1.40 -12.44 -3.05
CA SER A 347 -2.17 -11.27 -2.62
C SER A 347 -2.50 -11.32 -1.13
N ILE A 348 -2.68 -10.14 -0.53
CA ILE A 348 -3.24 -9.98 0.82
C ILE A 348 -4.41 -9.00 0.76
N SER A 349 -5.40 -9.20 1.61
CA SER A 349 -6.56 -8.30 1.69
C SER A 349 -7.03 -8.09 3.13
N ARG A 350 -7.68 -6.94 3.34
CA ARG A 350 -8.42 -6.61 4.56
C ARG A 350 -9.79 -6.11 4.16
N ASN A 351 -10.85 -6.68 4.75
CA ASN A 351 -12.21 -6.61 4.16
C ASN A 351 -13.14 -5.57 4.81
N ASP A 352 -12.68 -4.94 5.87
CA ASP A 352 -13.48 -4.21 6.84
C ASP A 352 -12.81 -2.88 7.22
N LEU A 353 -12.10 -2.25 6.29
CA LEU A 353 -11.44 -0.97 6.53
C LEU A 353 -12.40 0.18 6.28
N ALA A 354 -12.50 1.10 7.23
CA ALA A 354 -13.19 2.36 6.98
C ALA A 354 -12.37 3.24 6.02
N ALA A 355 -12.95 4.32 5.52
CA ALA A 355 -12.17 5.34 4.81
C ALA A 355 -11.03 5.87 5.71
N GLY A 356 -9.79 5.89 5.21
CA GLY A 356 -8.63 6.25 6.01
C GLY A 356 -7.31 6.12 5.25
N THR A 357 -6.20 6.52 5.88
CA THR A 357 -4.86 6.38 5.31
C THR A 357 -4.18 5.15 5.89
N TYR A 358 -3.89 4.14 5.08
CA TYR A 358 -3.26 2.88 5.47
C TYR A 358 -1.87 2.76 4.85
N TYR A 359 -1.04 1.87 5.38
CA TYR A 359 0.31 1.65 4.85
C TYR A 359 0.49 0.23 4.35
N LEU A 360 1.12 0.08 3.19
CA LEU A 360 1.66 -1.18 2.70
C LEU A 360 3.15 -1.21 3.00
N ARG A 361 3.63 -2.28 3.62
CA ARG A 361 5.06 -2.59 3.71
C ARG A 361 5.36 -3.82 2.87
N VAL A 362 6.27 -3.68 1.92
CA VAL A 362 6.92 -4.79 1.22
C VAL A 362 8.23 -5.08 1.94
N ARG A 363 8.56 -6.34 2.18
CA ARG A 363 9.80 -6.68 2.90
C ARG A 363 10.45 -7.94 2.35
N MET A 364 11.76 -7.90 2.19
CA MET A 364 12.50 -9.09 1.76
C MET A 364 12.57 -10.14 2.89
N TYR A 365 12.27 -11.42 2.56
CA TYR A 365 12.29 -12.51 3.54
C TYR A 365 13.72 -12.82 4.03
N TYR A 366 14.66 -12.93 3.09
CA TYR A 366 16.06 -13.19 3.36
C TYR A 366 16.87 -11.90 3.25
N SER A 367 17.80 -11.69 4.18
CA SER A 367 18.66 -10.50 4.20
C SER A 367 19.65 -10.43 3.03
N ASP A 368 19.84 -11.51 2.28
CA ASP A 368 20.65 -11.59 1.06
C ASP A 368 19.80 -11.85 -0.20
N GLY A 369 18.47 -11.85 -0.04
CA GLY A 369 17.53 -11.91 -1.15
C GLY A 369 17.38 -10.55 -1.84
N TYR A 370 16.87 -10.59 -3.07
CA TYR A 370 16.47 -9.42 -3.84
C TYR A 370 15.32 -9.78 -4.78
N ASN A 371 14.49 -8.81 -5.13
CA ASN A 371 13.37 -8.97 -6.04
C ASN A 371 13.09 -7.65 -6.78
N ASN A 372 12.45 -7.74 -7.94
CA ASN A 372 11.79 -6.59 -8.56
C ASN A 372 10.32 -6.99 -8.78
N TYR A 373 9.42 -6.09 -8.43
CA TYR A 373 8.01 -6.38 -8.29
C TYR A 373 7.12 -5.35 -8.96
N SER A 374 5.87 -5.75 -9.17
CA SER A 374 4.74 -4.90 -9.50
C SER A 374 3.61 -5.25 -8.53
N ILE A 375 3.04 -4.25 -7.86
CA ILE A 375 1.91 -4.40 -6.93
C ILE A 375 0.71 -3.64 -7.45
N THR A 376 -0.39 -4.35 -7.66
CA THR A 376 -1.69 -3.74 -7.97
C THR A 376 -2.52 -3.69 -6.70
N ASN A 377 -3.02 -2.51 -6.36
CA ASN A 377 -3.98 -2.33 -5.28
C ASN A 377 -5.41 -2.22 -5.84
N THR A 378 -6.39 -2.62 -5.04
CA THR A 378 -7.81 -2.47 -5.38
C THR A 378 -8.61 -2.20 -4.11
N LEU A 379 -9.44 -1.15 -4.14
CA LEU A 379 -10.49 -0.93 -3.14
C LEU A 379 -11.82 -1.38 -3.73
N THR A 380 -12.53 -2.27 -3.03
CA THR A 380 -13.91 -2.66 -3.36
C THR A 380 -14.86 -2.14 -2.30
N PRO A 381 -15.61 -1.06 -2.56
CA PRO A 381 -16.61 -0.54 -1.64
C PRO A 381 -17.81 -1.49 -1.47
N PRO A 382 -18.55 -1.38 -0.35
CA PRO A 382 -19.86 -2.01 -0.18
C PRO A 382 -20.89 -1.60 -1.24
N VAL A 383 -21.96 -2.40 -1.34
CA VAL A 383 -23.08 -2.11 -2.23
C VAL A 383 -24.02 -1.05 -1.63
N GLU A 384 -24.29 -1.19 -0.33
CA GLU A 384 -25.04 -0.21 0.46
C GLU A 384 -24.20 1.06 0.65
N ALA A 385 -24.84 2.22 0.71
CA ALA A 385 -24.17 3.47 1.05
C ALA A 385 -23.80 3.52 2.54
N ASN A 386 -22.70 4.21 2.84
CA ASN A 386 -22.33 4.49 4.22
C ASN A 386 -23.29 5.52 4.86
N ASP A 387 -23.52 5.38 6.15
CA ASP A 387 -24.16 6.39 6.97
C ASP A 387 -23.15 7.48 7.39
N SER A 388 -23.64 8.51 8.07
CA SER A 388 -22.81 9.65 8.48
C SER A 388 -22.25 9.45 9.88
N GLU A 389 -20.93 9.35 9.98
CA GLU A 389 -20.22 9.12 11.23
C GLU A 389 -19.64 10.42 11.84
N PRO A 390 -19.49 10.51 13.18
CA PRO A 390 -19.83 9.52 14.19
C PRO A 390 -21.31 9.56 14.60
N ASN A 391 -21.97 8.41 14.75
CA ASN A 391 -23.32 8.31 15.29
C ASN A 391 -23.48 7.21 16.37
N ASN A 392 -22.40 6.85 17.04
CA ASN A 392 -22.31 5.68 17.92
C ASN A 392 -22.96 5.83 19.31
N VAL A 393 -23.60 6.98 19.56
CA VAL A 393 -24.36 7.25 20.79
C VAL A 393 -25.68 7.97 20.48
N VAL A 394 -26.65 7.87 21.39
CA VAL A 394 -27.97 8.48 21.22
C VAL A 394 -27.93 10.00 20.95
N GLY A 395 -26.97 10.72 21.55
CA GLY A 395 -26.83 12.17 21.37
C GLY A 395 -26.31 12.60 20.00
N SER A 396 -25.83 11.67 19.19
CA SER A 396 -25.37 11.86 17.82
C SER A 396 -26.23 11.10 16.81
N ALA A 397 -27.44 10.67 17.21
CA ALA A 397 -28.31 9.89 16.36
C ALA A 397 -28.68 10.63 15.07
N ILE A 398 -28.67 9.93 13.94
CA ILE A 398 -29.09 10.47 12.64
C ILE A 398 -30.61 10.55 12.60
N THR A 399 -31.16 11.73 12.32
CA THR A 399 -32.61 11.88 12.10
C THR A 399 -33.03 11.22 10.78
N ILE A 400 -34.03 10.34 10.86
CA ILE A 400 -34.60 9.62 9.73
C ILE A 400 -36.10 9.92 9.59
N ALA A 401 -36.62 9.87 8.36
CA ALA A 401 -38.04 10.07 8.10
C ALA A 401 -38.84 8.78 8.39
N ALA A 402 -40.10 8.93 8.78
CA ALA A 402 -41.02 7.80 8.82
C ALA A 402 -41.32 7.31 7.39
N ASN A 403 -41.48 5.99 7.23
CA ASN A 403 -41.75 5.33 5.94
C ASN A 403 -40.63 5.51 4.90
N SER A 404 -39.37 5.47 5.35
CA SER A 404 -38.18 5.60 4.50
C SER A 404 -37.25 4.40 4.62
N THR A 405 -36.29 4.35 3.70
CA THR A 405 -35.16 3.41 3.73
C THR A 405 -33.88 4.19 4.00
N ILE A 406 -33.04 3.64 4.86
CA ILE A 406 -31.68 4.12 5.14
C ILE A 406 -30.68 3.00 4.86
N GLU A 407 -29.43 3.37 4.63
CA GLU A 407 -28.30 2.46 4.46
C GLU A 407 -27.20 2.86 5.42
N GLY A 408 -26.35 1.91 5.79
CA GLY A 408 -25.24 2.15 6.69
C GLY A 408 -24.24 1.00 6.74
N HIS A 409 -23.07 1.30 7.29
CA HIS A 409 -21.96 0.38 7.48
C HIS A 409 -21.66 0.29 8.97
N ILE A 410 -21.48 -0.92 9.49
CA ILE A 410 -21.19 -1.09 10.91
C ILE A 410 -20.08 -2.09 11.13
N GLY A 411 -19.20 -1.86 12.11
CA GLY A 411 -18.07 -2.74 12.39
C GLY A 411 -16.81 -2.43 11.59
N TYR A 412 -16.80 -1.39 10.76
CA TYR A 412 -15.62 -1.00 9.98
C TYR A 412 -14.51 -0.45 10.87
N TYR A 413 -13.27 -0.80 10.54
CA TYR A 413 -12.08 -0.60 11.36
C TYR A 413 -11.23 0.56 10.86
N THR A 414 -10.83 1.45 11.77
CA THR A 414 -9.83 2.50 11.53
C THR A 414 -9.26 2.99 12.84
N ASP A 415 -7.96 3.35 12.85
CA ASP A 415 -7.27 3.99 13.98
C ASP A 415 -7.48 3.23 15.31
N GLY A 416 -7.21 1.92 15.31
CA GLY A 416 -7.32 1.08 16.49
C GLY A 416 -8.76 0.79 16.97
N ALA A 417 -9.78 1.33 16.31
CA ALA A 417 -11.18 1.23 16.72
C ALA A 417 -12.07 0.63 15.63
N ARG A 418 -13.25 0.18 16.06
CA ARG A 418 -14.36 -0.15 15.15
C ARG A 418 -15.54 0.70 15.53
N ASP A 419 -16.24 1.21 14.54
CA ASP A 419 -17.63 1.56 14.75
C ASP A 419 -18.40 0.26 15.08
N LEU A 420 -19.24 0.25 16.12
CA LEU A 420 -19.95 -0.96 16.56
C LEU A 420 -21.44 -0.71 16.81
N ASP A 421 -21.87 0.53 16.65
CA ASP A 421 -23.16 1.01 17.10
C ASP A 421 -23.57 2.16 16.20
N ASP A 422 -24.76 2.07 15.61
CA ASP A 422 -25.34 3.18 14.85
C ASP A 422 -26.65 3.60 15.48
N TRP A 423 -26.81 4.90 15.72
CA TRP A 423 -28.04 5.45 16.30
C TRP A 423 -28.80 6.30 15.30
N TYR A 424 -30.12 6.08 15.26
CA TYR A 424 -31.06 6.83 14.46
C TYR A 424 -32.21 7.34 15.32
N GLU A 425 -32.75 8.49 14.97
CA GLU A 425 -33.91 9.11 15.63
C GLU A 425 -35.05 9.27 14.61
N ILE A 426 -36.25 8.84 14.99
CA ILE A 426 -37.46 8.92 14.16
C ILE A 426 -38.58 9.61 14.94
N THR A 427 -39.23 10.59 14.31
CA THR A 427 -40.44 11.22 14.87
C THR A 427 -41.68 10.71 14.14
N THR A 428 -42.60 10.12 14.88
CA THR A 428 -43.92 9.70 14.41
C THR A 428 -44.94 10.80 14.70
N THR A 429 -45.81 11.11 13.75
CA THR A 429 -46.85 12.15 13.90
C THR A 429 -48.22 11.59 14.29
N GLU A 430 -48.35 10.28 14.27
CA GLU A 430 -49.56 9.54 14.58
C GLU A 430 -49.19 8.31 15.41
N ASP A 431 -50.16 7.82 16.17
CA ASP A 431 -50.02 6.56 16.90
C ASP A 431 -49.97 5.38 15.93
N GLY A 432 -49.37 4.27 16.33
CA GLY A 432 -49.46 3.04 15.56
C GLY A 432 -48.30 2.07 15.74
N ASN A 433 -48.16 1.21 14.74
CA ASN A 433 -47.09 0.23 14.67
C ASN A 433 -45.86 0.80 13.96
N LEU A 434 -44.76 0.95 14.71
CA LEU A 434 -43.45 1.25 14.16
C LEU A 434 -42.68 -0.05 13.93
N ASN A 435 -42.39 -0.36 12.67
CA ASN A 435 -41.63 -1.52 12.25
C ASN A 435 -40.32 -1.11 11.56
N PHE A 436 -39.24 -1.82 11.85
CA PHE A 436 -37.96 -1.73 11.14
C PHE A 436 -37.64 -3.07 10.51
N SER A 437 -37.34 -3.08 9.22
CA SER A 437 -36.93 -4.26 8.46
C SER A 437 -35.53 -4.08 7.92
N LEU A 438 -34.60 -4.92 8.38
CA LEU A 438 -33.19 -4.91 7.99
C LEU A 438 -32.93 -5.92 6.89
N THR A 439 -32.27 -5.45 5.84
CA THR A 439 -31.69 -6.22 4.73
C THR A 439 -30.21 -5.85 4.56
N GLY A 440 -29.46 -6.55 3.71
CA GLY A 440 -28.06 -6.21 3.44
C GLY A 440 -27.34 -7.30 2.65
N SER A 441 -26.09 -7.02 2.28
CA SER A 441 -25.27 -7.90 1.45
C SER A 441 -24.52 -8.97 2.25
N LEU A 442 -24.40 -8.82 3.58
CA LEU A 442 -23.69 -9.76 4.44
C LEU A 442 -24.64 -10.43 5.45
N ALA A 443 -24.49 -11.75 5.63
CA ALA A 443 -25.28 -12.55 6.56
C ALA A 443 -24.65 -12.56 7.97
N GLN A 444 -24.40 -11.38 8.53
CA GLN A 444 -23.83 -11.21 9.88
C GLN A 444 -24.92 -10.97 10.91
N ASN A 445 -24.75 -11.53 12.11
CA ASN A 445 -25.67 -11.28 13.21
C ASN A 445 -25.58 -9.79 13.60
N THR A 446 -26.71 -9.11 13.54
CA THR A 446 -26.84 -7.69 13.87
C THR A 446 -28.03 -7.50 14.80
N TYR A 447 -27.86 -6.72 15.85
CA TYR A 447 -28.95 -6.34 16.74
C TYR A 447 -29.67 -5.12 16.18
N MET A 448 -31.00 -5.10 16.34
CA MET A 448 -31.79 -3.88 16.29
C MET A 448 -32.50 -3.68 17.63
N TYR A 449 -32.58 -2.43 18.08
CA TYR A 449 -33.33 -2.02 19.26
C TYR A 449 -34.24 -0.85 18.91
N ILE A 450 -35.49 -0.88 19.37
CA ILE A 450 -36.35 0.31 19.45
C ILE A 450 -36.29 0.80 20.88
N TYR A 451 -35.85 2.04 21.07
CA TYR A 451 -35.82 2.75 22.35
C TYR A 451 -36.94 3.80 22.44
N ASP A 452 -37.41 4.03 23.66
CA ASP A 452 -38.35 5.09 24.00
C ASP A 452 -37.73 6.49 23.76
N THR A 453 -38.56 7.51 23.89
CA THR A 453 -38.23 8.94 23.81
C THR A 453 -37.11 9.41 24.74
N ASP A 454 -36.80 8.65 25.80
CA ASP A 454 -35.70 8.94 26.71
C ASP A 454 -34.32 8.48 26.16
N GLY A 455 -34.31 7.74 25.05
CA GLY A 455 -33.09 7.22 24.42
C GLY A 455 -32.38 6.09 25.19
N THR A 456 -33.00 5.56 26.25
CA THR A 456 -32.38 4.58 27.17
C THR A 456 -33.26 3.39 27.51
N THR A 457 -34.59 3.54 27.46
CA THR A 457 -35.55 2.48 27.74
C THR A 457 -35.79 1.65 26.47
N SER A 458 -35.25 0.43 26.43
CA SER A 458 -35.45 -0.50 25.30
C SER A 458 -36.88 -1.04 25.29
N LEU A 459 -37.64 -0.74 24.23
CA LEU A 459 -39.03 -1.18 24.03
C LEU A 459 -39.11 -2.54 23.33
N VAL A 460 -38.24 -2.76 22.35
CA VAL A 460 -38.12 -4.00 21.59
C VAL A 460 -36.66 -4.21 21.22
N SER A 461 -36.20 -5.46 21.23
CA SER A 461 -34.88 -5.82 20.74
C SER A 461 -34.88 -7.22 20.18
N ASP A 462 -34.19 -7.43 19.06
CA ASP A 462 -33.89 -8.76 18.53
C ASP A 462 -32.58 -8.74 17.74
N TYR A 463 -32.06 -9.92 17.40
CA TYR A 463 -30.93 -10.06 16.49
C TYR A 463 -31.09 -11.27 15.59
N SER A 464 -30.64 -11.11 14.36
CA SER A 464 -30.57 -12.20 13.39
C SER A 464 -29.58 -11.82 12.29
N THR A 465 -29.38 -12.72 11.35
CA THR A 465 -28.87 -12.40 10.02
C THR A 465 -29.99 -11.82 9.16
N VAL A 466 -29.62 -11.17 8.05
CA VAL A 466 -30.56 -10.59 7.09
C VAL A 466 -31.33 -11.66 6.29
N PRO A 467 -32.62 -11.43 5.92
CA PRO A 467 -33.48 -10.34 6.36
C PRO A 467 -34.15 -10.63 7.72
N PHE A 468 -34.37 -9.60 8.53
CA PHE A 468 -35.22 -9.70 9.75
C PHE A 468 -35.85 -8.35 10.12
N SER A 469 -36.86 -8.39 11.00
CA SER A 469 -37.59 -7.18 11.42
C SER A 469 -37.94 -7.18 12.90
N ILE A 470 -38.04 -5.99 13.47
CA ILE A 470 -38.59 -5.75 14.81
C ILE A 470 -39.70 -4.70 14.72
N SER A 471 -40.73 -4.83 15.56
CA SER A 471 -41.85 -3.87 15.57
C SER A 471 -42.44 -3.65 16.95
N ARG A 472 -43.04 -2.48 17.15
CA ARG A 472 -43.80 -2.12 18.36
C ARG A 472 -45.13 -1.51 17.94
N ASN A 473 -46.24 -2.15 18.31
CA ASN A 473 -47.57 -1.92 17.72
C ASN A 473 -48.42 -0.83 18.41
N ASP A 474 -47.99 -0.35 19.57
CA ASP A 474 -48.78 0.46 20.51
C ASP A 474 -48.10 1.78 20.86
N LEU A 475 -47.29 2.34 19.95
CA LEU A 475 -46.59 3.59 20.18
C LEU A 475 -47.51 4.77 19.88
N ALA A 476 -47.58 5.73 20.80
CA ALA A 476 -48.21 7.01 20.51
C ALA A 476 -47.29 7.88 19.64
N ALA A 477 -47.82 8.94 19.02
CA ALA A 477 -47.03 9.94 18.31
C ALA A 477 -45.90 10.48 19.21
N GLY A 478 -44.65 10.41 18.76
CA GLY A 478 -43.48 10.75 19.56
C GLY A 478 -42.16 10.55 18.82
N THR A 479 -41.05 10.80 19.51
CA THR A 479 -39.70 10.64 18.96
C THR A 479 -39.03 9.41 19.55
N TYR A 480 -38.78 8.39 18.74
CA TYR A 480 -38.18 7.13 19.15
C TYR A 480 -36.78 6.97 18.57
N TYR A 481 -35.98 6.08 19.15
CA TYR A 481 -34.63 5.82 18.65
C TYR A 481 -34.49 4.37 18.16
N LEU A 482 -33.82 4.19 17.03
CA LEU A 482 -33.34 2.90 16.55
C LEU A 482 -31.84 2.83 16.86
N ARG A 483 -31.41 1.74 17.48
CA ARG A 483 -29.98 1.39 17.58
C ARG A 483 -29.71 0.14 16.77
N VAL A 484 -28.78 0.22 15.84
CA VAL A 484 -28.17 -0.92 15.14
C VAL A 484 -26.87 -1.25 15.85
N ARG A 485 -26.57 -2.52 16.09
CA ARG A 485 -25.36 -2.91 16.81
C ARG A 485 -24.77 -4.21 16.30
N MET A 486 -23.45 -4.24 16.11
CA MET A 486 -22.76 -5.47 15.75
C MET A 486 -22.81 -6.49 16.88
N TYR A 487 -23.14 -7.75 16.54
CA TYR A 487 -23.18 -8.84 17.52
C TYR A 487 -21.77 -9.21 18.01
N TYR A 488 -20.82 -9.33 17.09
CA TYR A 488 -19.42 -9.61 17.40
C TYR A 488 -18.60 -8.34 17.27
N SER A 489 -17.79 -8.03 18.30
CA SER A 489 -16.90 -6.86 18.30
C SER A 489 -15.76 -6.91 17.28
N SER A 490 -15.59 -8.04 16.57
CA SER A 490 -14.63 -8.21 15.49
C SER A 490 -15.30 -8.40 14.12
N GLY A 491 -16.63 -8.38 14.07
CA GLY A 491 -17.38 -8.48 12.83
C GLY A 491 -17.59 -7.10 12.21
N TYR A 492 -18.07 -7.12 10.98
CA TYR A 492 -18.56 -5.95 10.24
C TYR A 492 -19.77 -6.37 9.42
N ASN A 493 -20.65 -5.43 9.11
CA ASN A 493 -21.83 -5.64 8.31
C ASN A 493 -22.16 -4.38 7.50
N THR A 494 -22.94 -4.55 6.44
CA THR A 494 -23.57 -3.45 5.70
C THR A 494 -25.06 -3.71 5.72
N TYR A 495 -25.87 -2.66 5.80
CA TYR A 495 -27.32 -2.83 5.93
C TYR A 495 -28.11 -1.80 5.14
N SER A 496 -29.34 -2.19 4.85
CA SER A 496 -30.42 -1.32 4.38
C SER A 496 -31.65 -1.57 5.24
N ILE A 497 -32.07 -0.55 6.00
CA ILE A 497 -33.19 -0.62 6.93
C ILE A 497 -34.36 0.20 6.40
N THR A 498 -35.50 -0.47 6.18
CA THR A 498 -36.75 0.20 5.86
C THR A 498 -37.61 0.30 7.12
N ASN A 499 -38.01 1.52 7.46
CA ASN A 499 -38.94 1.77 8.55
C ASN A 499 -40.36 1.97 8.01
N THR A 500 -41.37 1.57 8.77
CA THR A 500 -42.78 1.74 8.41
C THR A 500 -43.59 2.08 9.65
N LEU A 501 -44.31 3.19 9.60
CA LEU A 501 -45.34 3.54 10.57
C LEU A 501 -46.70 3.16 9.99
N THR A 502 -47.42 2.27 10.67
CA THR A 502 -48.80 1.89 10.31
C THR A 502 -49.77 2.39 11.38
N PRO A 503 -50.45 3.53 11.14
CA PRO A 503 -51.48 4.03 12.03
C PRO A 503 -52.71 3.11 12.09
N PRO A 504 -53.50 3.19 13.18
CA PRO A 504 -54.87 2.67 13.20
C PRO A 504 -55.74 3.24 12.08
N ALA A 505 -56.82 2.53 11.75
CA ALA A 505 -57.78 3.02 10.76
C ALA A 505 -58.68 4.10 11.35
N GLU A 506 -58.96 3.98 12.64
CA GLU A 506 -59.72 4.91 13.46
C GLU A 506 -58.87 6.15 13.75
N ALA A 507 -59.49 7.32 13.80
CA ALA A 507 -58.82 8.54 14.21
C ALA A 507 -58.55 8.55 15.72
N ASN A 508 -57.44 9.17 16.13
CA ASN A 508 -57.19 9.43 17.53
C ASN A 508 -58.17 10.49 18.06
N ASP A 509 -58.57 10.37 19.31
CA ASP A 509 -59.33 11.37 20.02
C ASP A 509 -58.43 12.54 20.47
N PRO A 510 -59.01 13.73 20.75
CA PRO A 510 -58.21 14.88 21.16
C PRO A 510 -57.66 14.74 22.58
N GLU A 511 -56.35 14.64 22.68
CA GLU A 511 -55.61 14.61 23.95
C GLU A 511 -55.13 16.02 24.39
N PRO A 512 -55.01 16.32 25.70
CA PRO A 512 -55.23 15.41 26.84
C PRO A 512 -56.70 15.33 27.29
N ASN A 513 -57.29 14.14 27.37
CA ASN A 513 -58.63 13.89 27.94
C ASN A 513 -58.62 12.90 29.12
N ASN A 514 -57.43 12.68 29.68
CA ASN A 514 -57.10 11.73 30.74
C ASN A 514 -57.74 11.98 32.12
N VAL A 515 -58.49 13.07 32.29
CA VAL A 515 -59.21 13.39 33.53
C VAL A 515 -60.55 14.05 33.21
N VAL A 516 -61.51 13.96 34.14
CA VAL A 516 -62.85 14.56 34.00
C VAL A 516 -62.81 16.05 33.62
N ALA A 517 -61.84 16.81 34.15
CA ALA A 517 -61.72 18.24 33.89
C ALA A 517 -61.33 18.58 32.44
N THR A 518 -60.75 17.63 31.71
CA THR A 518 -60.33 17.78 30.31
C THR A 518 -61.12 16.87 29.38
N ALA A 519 -62.27 16.36 29.84
CA ALA A 519 -63.10 15.45 29.07
C ALA A 519 -63.49 16.04 27.70
N SER A 520 -63.34 15.22 26.65
CA SER A 520 -63.67 15.58 25.28
C SER A 520 -65.19 15.73 25.10
N PRO A 521 -65.68 16.79 24.42
CA PRO A 521 -67.10 16.93 24.14
C PRO A 521 -67.64 15.76 23.32
N LEU A 522 -68.77 15.20 23.73
CA LEU A 522 -69.48 14.14 23.03
C LEU A 522 -70.92 14.59 22.76
N GLU A 523 -71.20 14.88 21.49
CA GLU A 523 -72.55 15.23 21.04
C GLU A 523 -73.50 14.02 21.13
N THR A 524 -74.79 14.25 21.33
CA THR A 524 -75.77 13.15 21.36
C THR A 524 -75.96 12.53 19.97
N ASN A 525 -76.17 11.22 19.90
CA ASN A 525 -76.47 10.48 18.67
C ASN A 525 -75.33 10.50 17.63
N VAL A 526 -74.08 10.44 18.09
CA VAL A 526 -72.90 10.35 17.23
C VAL A 526 -72.03 9.15 17.59
N THR A 527 -71.17 8.77 16.65
CA THR A 527 -70.04 7.89 16.87
C THR A 527 -68.77 8.72 16.83
N VAL A 528 -67.91 8.56 17.83
CA VAL A 528 -66.54 9.09 17.84
C VAL A 528 -65.54 7.94 17.80
N GLU A 529 -64.32 8.26 17.37
CA GLU A 529 -63.18 7.35 17.33
C GLU A 529 -62.16 7.82 18.38
N GLY A 530 -61.36 6.89 18.88
CA GLY A 530 -60.30 7.19 19.85
C GLY A 530 -59.26 6.09 19.97
N HIS A 531 -58.14 6.40 20.62
CA HIS A 531 -57.02 5.50 20.82
C HIS A 531 -56.68 5.41 22.29
N ILE A 532 -56.97 4.26 22.92
CA ILE A 532 -56.70 4.05 24.34
C ILE A 532 -55.50 3.14 24.56
N GLY A 533 -54.65 3.43 25.53
CA GLY A 533 -53.56 2.53 25.93
C GLY A 533 -52.25 2.70 25.17
N TYR A 534 -52.15 3.64 24.23
CA TYR A 534 -50.93 3.90 23.47
C TYR A 534 -49.81 4.46 24.37
N TYR A 535 -48.57 4.06 24.09
CA TYR A 535 -47.40 4.27 24.93
C TYR A 535 -46.49 5.37 24.40
N ASN A 536 -46.05 6.29 25.26
CA ASN A 536 -45.01 7.28 24.98
C ASN A 536 -44.38 7.77 26.29
N SER A 537 -43.04 7.91 26.33
CA SER A 537 -42.30 8.55 27.44
C SER A 537 -42.55 7.87 28.79
N GLY A 538 -42.53 6.54 28.82
CA GLY A 538 -42.80 5.75 30.03
C GLY A 538 -44.26 5.74 30.50
N ILE A 539 -45.17 6.40 29.79
CA ILE A 539 -46.58 6.57 30.16
C ILE A 539 -47.45 5.92 29.09
N ARG A 540 -48.57 5.31 29.52
CA ARG A 540 -49.67 4.94 28.61
C ARG A 540 -50.78 5.94 28.80
N ASP A 541 -51.46 6.28 27.73
CA ASP A 541 -52.80 6.85 27.84
C ASP A 541 -53.73 5.79 28.48
N GLN A 542 -54.33 6.11 29.63
CA GLN A 542 -55.05 5.12 30.44
C GLN A 542 -56.54 5.34 30.47
N TYR A 543 -57.01 6.54 30.15
CA TYR A 543 -58.39 6.93 30.38
C TYR A 543 -58.84 7.96 29.37
N ASP A 544 -59.94 7.69 28.66
CA ASP A 544 -60.57 8.71 27.83
C ASP A 544 -61.87 9.13 28.48
N TYR A 545 -61.91 10.38 28.95
CA TYR A 545 -63.12 10.99 29.47
C TYR A 545 -63.84 11.76 28.37
N TYR A 546 -65.15 11.54 28.25
CA TYR A 546 -66.05 12.29 27.38
C TYR A 546 -67.17 12.94 28.18
N ALA A 547 -67.59 14.15 27.78
CA ALA A 547 -68.68 14.89 28.39
C ALA A 547 -69.88 14.98 27.44
N ILE A 548 -71.04 14.47 27.85
CA ILE A 548 -72.29 14.49 27.07
C ILE A 548 -73.38 15.27 27.82
N THR A 549 -74.13 16.10 27.09
CA THR A 549 -75.25 16.88 27.64
C THR A 549 -76.57 16.37 27.09
N LEU A 550 -77.49 15.97 27.96
CA LEU A 550 -78.84 15.57 27.59
C LEU A 550 -79.79 16.77 27.71
N SER A 551 -80.52 17.08 26.63
CA SER A 551 -81.42 18.24 26.57
C SER A 551 -82.72 18.08 27.35
N SER A 552 -83.14 16.84 27.59
CA SER A 552 -84.36 16.47 28.31
C SER A 552 -84.15 15.14 29.05
N SER A 553 -85.14 14.67 29.81
CA SER A 553 -85.09 13.31 30.31
C SER A 553 -85.11 12.28 29.17
N GLY A 554 -84.48 11.13 29.35
CA GLY A 554 -84.58 10.00 28.42
C GLY A 554 -83.54 8.91 28.63
N ASP A 555 -83.48 8.00 27.68
CA ASP A 555 -82.62 6.83 27.71
C ASP A 555 -81.33 7.09 26.92
N LEU A 556 -80.18 6.78 27.53
CA LEU A 556 -78.87 6.84 26.87
C LEU A 556 -78.29 5.43 26.72
N THR A 557 -78.10 5.00 25.48
CA THR A 557 -77.34 3.79 25.15
C THR A 557 -75.92 4.17 24.75
N LEU A 558 -74.93 3.49 25.35
CA LEU A 558 -73.52 3.64 24.99
C LEU A 558 -73.01 2.30 24.49
N THR A 559 -72.36 2.33 23.33
CA THR A 559 -71.66 1.19 22.71
C THR A 559 -70.23 1.60 22.48
N VAL A 560 -69.28 0.88 23.08
CA VAL A 560 -67.86 0.98 22.75
C VAL A 560 -67.43 -0.29 22.02
N ASP A 561 -66.70 -0.16 20.92
CA ASP A 561 -66.15 -1.30 20.17
C ASP A 561 -64.62 -1.20 20.13
N ALA A 562 -63.94 -2.23 20.63
CA ALA A 562 -62.48 -2.33 20.64
C ALA A 562 -61.98 -3.09 19.41
N ILE A 563 -61.22 -2.43 18.56
CA ILE A 563 -60.88 -2.91 17.21
C ILE A 563 -59.92 -4.10 17.23
N ASN A 564 -58.97 -4.15 18.17
CA ASN A 564 -58.02 -5.27 18.28
C ASN A 564 -58.46 -6.34 19.31
N ASN A 565 -59.75 -6.36 19.65
CA ASN A 565 -60.37 -7.39 20.48
C ASN A 565 -59.78 -7.50 21.91
N VAL A 566 -59.50 -6.37 22.56
CA VAL A 566 -59.15 -6.30 24.00
C VAL A 566 -60.38 -6.15 24.88
N TYR A 567 -60.22 -6.34 26.19
CA TYR A 567 -61.26 -6.00 27.16
C TYR A 567 -61.31 -4.49 27.36
N ILE A 568 -62.43 -3.86 26.99
CA ILE A 568 -62.63 -2.41 27.08
C ILE A 568 -63.78 -2.10 28.04
N TYR A 569 -63.58 -1.09 28.88
CA TYR A 569 -64.61 -0.53 29.74
C TYR A 569 -65.36 0.59 29.02
N CYS A 570 -66.68 0.67 29.25
CA CYS A 570 -67.46 1.88 29.05
C CYS A 570 -68.32 2.10 30.29
N ARG A 571 -68.10 3.23 30.97
CA ARG A 571 -68.75 3.58 32.24
C ARG A 571 -69.37 4.97 32.15
N LEU A 572 -70.53 5.13 32.75
CA LEU A 572 -71.26 6.39 32.86
C LEU A 572 -71.26 6.87 34.30
N TYR A 573 -70.90 8.14 34.48
CA TYR A 573 -70.90 8.86 35.75
C TYR A 573 -71.80 10.10 35.67
N SER A 574 -72.23 10.58 36.82
CA SER A 574 -72.91 11.87 36.92
C SER A 574 -71.97 13.04 36.58
N ALA A 575 -72.51 14.27 36.50
CA ALA A 575 -71.72 15.48 36.24
C ALA A 575 -70.54 15.69 37.20
N ASP A 576 -70.56 15.09 38.40
CA ASP A 576 -69.45 15.13 39.35
C ASP A 576 -68.23 14.28 38.95
N GLY A 577 -68.37 13.42 37.94
CA GLY A 577 -67.32 12.51 37.47
C GLY A 577 -66.96 11.38 38.44
N VAL A 578 -67.73 11.19 39.52
CA VAL A 578 -67.44 10.21 40.59
C VAL A 578 -68.62 9.31 40.88
N THR A 579 -69.86 9.83 40.85
CA THR A 579 -71.07 9.05 41.09
C THR A 579 -71.34 8.13 39.91
N PHE A 580 -71.04 6.85 40.07
CA PHE A 580 -71.24 5.82 39.04
C PHE A 580 -72.73 5.54 38.79
N LEU A 581 -73.15 5.62 37.52
CA LEU A 581 -74.54 5.49 37.10
C LEU A 581 -74.83 4.18 36.35
N GLY A 582 -73.81 3.59 35.72
CA GLY A 582 -73.89 2.32 34.99
C GLY A 582 -72.67 2.05 34.12
N GLY A 583 -72.54 0.81 33.63
CA GLY A 583 -71.46 0.39 32.74
C GLY A 583 -70.68 -0.83 33.24
N SER A 584 -69.83 -1.39 32.38
CA SER A 584 -68.97 -2.54 32.67
C SER A 584 -67.90 -2.65 31.58
N TYR A 585 -67.32 -3.83 31.43
CA TYR A 585 -66.38 -4.21 30.38
C TYR A 585 -66.81 -5.50 29.69
N ALA A 586 -66.35 -5.67 28.46
CA ALA A 586 -66.42 -6.92 27.73
C ALA A 586 -65.28 -6.99 26.69
N LEU A 587 -65.03 -8.20 26.18
CA LEU A 587 -64.02 -8.45 25.15
C LEU A 587 -64.53 -7.96 23.78
N GLY A 588 -63.75 -7.14 23.10
CA GLY A 588 -64.04 -6.65 21.75
C GLY A 588 -65.08 -5.53 21.66
N GLY A 589 -65.88 -5.33 22.70
CA GLY A 589 -66.83 -4.23 22.77
C GLY A 589 -67.86 -4.42 23.88
N TYR A 590 -68.51 -3.34 24.29
CA TYR A 590 -69.52 -3.35 25.36
C TYR A 590 -70.65 -2.35 25.06
N THR A 591 -71.89 -2.81 25.18
CA THR A 591 -73.10 -1.98 25.06
C THR A 591 -73.94 -2.05 26.32
N PHE A 592 -74.43 -0.90 26.78
CA PHE A 592 -75.47 -0.83 27.81
C PHE A 592 -76.37 0.39 27.64
N THR A 593 -77.57 0.30 28.20
CA THR A 593 -78.54 1.40 28.24
C THR A 593 -78.79 1.82 29.67
N LYS A 594 -78.74 3.13 29.92
CA LYS A 594 -79.20 3.74 31.16
C LYS A 594 -80.48 4.51 30.89
N SER A 595 -81.58 4.00 31.45
CA SER A 595 -82.90 4.62 31.32
C SER A 595 -83.14 5.74 32.34
N ASP A 596 -84.10 6.60 32.03
CA ASP A 596 -84.62 7.66 32.89
C ASP A 596 -83.54 8.65 33.39
N LEU A 597 -82.56 8.98 32.54
CA LEU A 597 -81.59 10.02 32.87
C LEU A 597 -82.26 11.38 32.75
N ALA A 598 -82.12 12.23 33.77
CA ALA A 598 -82.60 13.61 33.72
C ALA A 598 -81.84 14.46 32.69
N ALA A 599 -82.40 15.60 32.31
CA ALA A 599 -81.65 16.61 31.57
C ALA A 599 -80.42 17.07 32.37
N GLY A 600 -79.25 17.14 31.74
CA GLY A 600 -78.02 17.52 32.42
C GLY A 600 -76.75 16.95 31.77
N ASN A 601 -75.63 17.18 32.44
CA ASN A 601 -74.31 16.76 31.98
C ASN A 601 -73.93 15.42 32.60
N TYR A 602 -73.27 14.58 31.81
CA TYR A 602 -72.78 13.27 32.21
C TYR A 602 -71.38 13.04 31.69
N ILE A 603 -70.65 12.15 32.36
CA ILE A 603 -69.28 11.79 31.99
C ILE A 603 -69.26 10.33 31.57
N VAL A 604 -68.76 10.07 30.37
CA VAL A 604 -68.47 8.73 29.86
C VAL A 604 -66.96 8.49 30.03
N LEU A 605 -66.58 7.33 30.54
CA LEU A 605 -65.20 6.90 30.68
C LEU A 605 -64.96 5.64 29.86
N VAL A 606 -63.99 5.70 28.95
CA VAL A 606 -63.44 4.56 28.23
C VAL A 606 -62.04 4.25 28.77
N ASN A 607 -61.75 2.97 29.02
CA ASN A 607 -60.40 2.54 29.39
C ASN A 607 -60.17 1.05 29.10
N CYS A 608 -58.93 0.66 28.81
CA CYS A 608 -58.53 -0.74 28.75
C CYS A 608 -58.66 -1.43 30.12
N TYR A 609 -59.00 -2.73 30.14
CA TYR A 609 -59.08 -3.48 31.41
C TYR A 609 -57.72 -3.63 32.07
N TYR A 610 -56.67 -3.99 31.32
CA TYR A 610 -55.29 -4.02 31.80
C TYR A 610 -54.55 -2.76 31.33
N SER A 611 -54.71 -1.66 32.08
CA SER A 611 -54.14 -0.35 31.73
C SER A 611 -52.60 -0.31 31.63
N SER A 612 -51.90 -1.37 32.07
CA SER A 612 -50.45 -1.48 31.96
C SER A 612 -49.95 -2.10 30.65
N SER A 613 -50.80 -2.81 29.90
CA SER A 613 -50.36 -3.64 28.76
C SER A 613 -51.28 -3.65 27.56
N ASP A 614 -52.58 -3.39 27.76
CA ASP A 614 -53.56 -3.40 26.67
C ASP A 614 -53.66 -2.01 26.06
N TYR A 615 -53.84 -1.99 24.74
CA TYR A 615 -54.12 -0.80 23.94
C TYR A 615 -55.16 -1.18 22.90
N THR A 616 -55.94 -0.23 22.40
CA THR A 616 -56.82 -0.43 21.25
C THR A 616 -57.24 0.89 20.64
N PRO A 617 -57.33 0.99 19.31
CA PRO A 617 -58.26 1.93 18.70
C PRO A 617 -59.69 1.48 19.04
N TYR A 618 -60.61 2.42 19.17
CA TYR A 618 -62.00 2.11 19.46
C TYR A 618 -62.96 3.08 18.78
N THR A 619 -64.22 2.67 18.72
CA THR A 619 -65.33 3.59 18.45
C THR A 619 -66.24 3.67 19.67
N LEU A 620 -66.74 4.87 19.97
CA LEU A 620 -67.74 5.12 21.01
C LEU A 620 -68.99 5.71 20.37
N THR A 621 -70.04 4.92 20.30
CA THR A 621 -71.36 5.32 19.80
C THR A 621 -72.30 5.59 20.95
N ASN A 622 -72.96 6.74 20.94
CA ASN A 622 -74.05 7.03 21.87
C ASN A 622 -75.38 7.15 21.12
N THR A 623 -76.45 6.62 21.70
CA THR A 623 -77.82 6.75 21.21
C THR A 623 -78.69 7.27 22.33
N TYR A 624 -79.07 8.54 22.22
CA TYR A 624 -79.94 9.24 23.16
C TYR A 624 -81.36 9.29 22.60
N CYS A 625 -82.27 8.64 23.31
CA CYS A 625 -83.70 8.65 23.03
C CYS A 625 -84.41 9.52 24.08
N PRO A 626 -84.72 10.79 23.78
CA PRO A 626 -85.47 11.63 24.70
C PRO A 626 -86.87 11.05 24.93
N ASP A 627 -87.40 11.24 26.13
CA ASP A 627 -88.78 10.89 26.45
C ASP A 627 -89.73 11.77 25.63
N ALA A 628 -90.16 11.29 24.46
CA ALA A 628 -91.04 12.05 23.59
C ALA A 628 -92.47 11.99 24.11
N ILE A 629 -92.99 13.13 24.57
CA ILE A 629 -94.44 13.31 24.76
C ILE A 629 -95.03 13.77 23.42
N THR A 630 -95.67 12.86 22.69
CA THR A 630 -96.52 13.23 21.53
C THR A 630 -97.99 13.13 21.93
N ILE A 631 -98.67 14.26 22.07
CA ILE A 631 -100.13 14.31 22.22
C ILE A 631 -100.75 14.50 20.84
N ILE A 632 -101.35 13.44 20.28
CA ILE A 632 -102.13 13.51 19.04
C ILE A 632 -103.61 13.58 19.43
N ALA A 633 -104.31 14.65 19.04
CA ALA A 633 -105.76 14.70 19.19
C ALA A 633 -106.41 13.80 18.13
N GLU A 634 -107.01 12.68 18.54
CA GLU A 634 -107.73 11.77 17.62
C GLU A 634 -109.15 12.25 17.28
N GLY A 635 -109.30 13.47 16.73
CA GLY A 635 -110.58 13.92 16.16
C GLY A 635 -110.75 15.44 16.05
N GLU A 636 -111.81 15.87 15.32
CA GLU A 636 -112.24 17.27 15.31
C GLU A 636 -112.64 17.70 16.73
N THR A 637 -111.94 18.68 17.27
CA THR A 637 -112.28 19.30 18.56
C THR A 637 -113.04 20.58 18.31
N THR A 638 -114.36 20.55 18.53
CA THR A 638 -115.16 21.77 18.61
C THR A 638 -115.15 22.21 20.08
N LEU A 639 -114.32 23.19 20.44
CA LEU A 639 -114.32 23.80 21.78
C LEU A 639 -115.20 25.05 21.76
N CYS A 640 -116.15 25.14 22.71
CA CYS A 640 -116.89 26.39 22.92
C CYS A 640 -116.03 27.39 23.72
N GLU A 641 -116.28 28.69 23.54
CA GLU A 641 -115.57 29.75 24.28
C GLU A 641 -115.82 29.59 25.79
N GLY A 642 -114.78 29.24 26.55
CA GLY A 642 -114.83 29.07 28.01
C GLY A 642 -114.57 27.64 28.54
N GLU A 643 -114.39 26.63 27.69
CA GLU A 643 -114.07 25.27 28.13
C GLU A 643 -112.55 25.04 28.29
N SER A 644 -112.18 24.23 29.28
CA SER A 644 -110.81 23.75 29.53
C SER A 644 -110.80 22.23 29.64
N VAL A 645 -109.84 21.59 28.96
CA VAL A 645 -109.57 20.15 29.08
C VAL A 645 -108.47 19.95 30.12
N ILE A 646 -108.67 19.00 31.05
CA ILE A 646 -107.65 18.54 31.99
C ILE A 646 -107.19 17.16 31.52
N LEU A 647 -105.90 17.01 31.28
CA LEU A 647 -105.25 15.73 30.98
C LEU A 647 -104.52 15.26 32.23
N THR A 648 -104.67 13.98 32.60
CA THR A 648 -104.00 13.38 33.75
C THR A 648 -103.37 12.05 33.37
N THR A 649 -102.13 11.84 33.79
CA THR A 649 -101.36 10.60 33.69
C THR A 649 -100.96 10.12 35.10
N PRO A 650 -100.82 8.80 35.35
CA PRO A 650 -100.27 8.27 36.60
C PRO A 650 -98.75 8.43 36.73
N ASP A 651 -98.09 8.82 35.63
CA ASP A 651 -96.65 9.08 35.57
C ASP A 651 -96.35 10.55 35.87
N HIS A 652 -95.31 10.86 36.62
CA HIS A 652 -95.04 12.23 37.10
C HIS A 652 -94.46 13.17 36.02
N HIS A 653 -94.49 12.74 34.77
CA HIS A 653 -94.04 13.47 33.58
C HIS A 653 -95.19 13.71 32.59
N LEU A 654 -96.24 14.38 33.06
CA LEU A 654 -96.88 15.51 32.35
C LEU A 654 -96.94 16.71 33.29
#